data_AF-A0A7K4FQ63-F1
#
_entry.id   AF-A0A7K4FQ63-F1
#
_cell.length_a   1.000
_cell.length_b   1.000
_cell.length_c   1.000
_cell.angle_alpha   90.00
_cell.angle_beta   90.00
_cell.angle_gamma   90.00
#
_symmetry.space_group_name_H-M   'P 1'
#
loop_
_entity.id
_entity.type
_entity.pdbx_description
1 polymer ?
#
loop_
_entity_poly.entity_id
_entity_poly.type
_entity_poly.pdbx_seq_one_letter_code
_entity_poly.pdbx_strand_id
1 'polypeptide(L)'
;IDDKSPLILEYKALKLYSDGKIDDFIHFVTSNIDILSLANVKKDFDELINKSQPEKAVEYLSIAGVFDEGIFKEYFATMPGEQEIRRLTALFQTNGSINDLEKILSICISKIPYSTCYFSLADIYVEFNQKDKLKELLHDIHKNRIHYNNIDIRKYYSYLGEYEKVVEFSDVNEPDNALLADAYYHLGYYENALKIYKYIYYNEDKNVLERIIDITYAIKDYYSLINYINLIEKNLGTNKKLLLYKIESEIVLDLYSEAELDLNRYRSNFGDDTEVLELFAKYFRAVDNQEMLYKIAIQLIEKGNTDHENYRIIVNYLYENQEYSKILSYVTEKNLINEFKPEYCSSLIYLNRIEDAIEIITTERSLLDSGRVVDSIFEKIKTNENIRKFNSINKQGTILEMVISYMQGRKNFDYMKYAGKVKNAGSLAGIYILATSTRKDNFFDRRYIRNLLDIDRYQIISSILSNIESIKNGEDIGDMNDSRYFLYPITKALIKTKRYHEASTILDSLYSKDPDAFYYYFRAYIEFQDSNFGDAIKHVEEAISVLDNVDFLALRINIALAKNTNAETYTKSAIDLGFTDIFGMIYNFVVSRNIDVSEEFREYLEKIDIKNVYLYRLKSYCLRDYKSVLKYSALSLLYGGNSEDVVNHYSILKKDNELTAVYFLEHYKNKYYEGYIILSSYYYSKRILKKSLEYFNLAYVRNSIAVKNPLFQELFMGVPLSSAIINAMESTGEWFHLMVYYYNRKEFGKVREITQYHYNNIKIPEFLITRAWENMPVKTFMVGLFNKSHDKILGELLANKFDELELYEDEIDILKTLISYYPDENILFERLINSLIQNGNLNEALETTYDRFHEKKDISSFNRMVHIFYDLRDYSSLANIFNNNREFVNAENIKYWIYSQIKLFNYAATRALMHDYHGIINVDTSESINSKLRSSYRTRMIVEVTKKVFDTEYVDQKVSQPAELSAMVPAYLANDVYEFITNKEPYSYIDAKEYNNESVNIIGRLNTIGISDIRDIKIYHIYKVTGNVIKSKNFYIFIKRCMEGYYKIEKLSENGGSINSGDMGNEPDIIKIITKYNVGLMDAIYIAGKMKNGMLN
;
A
#
# COMPACT_ATOMS: atom_id res chain seq x y z
N ILE A 1 -15.06 98.68 31.66
CA ILE A 1 -15.47 97.65 32.65
C ILE A 1 -15.37 96.32 31.91
N ASP A 2 -14.80 95.27 32.51
CA ASP A 2 -14.60 93.98 31.83
C ASP A 2 -15.96 93.35 31.47
N ASP A 3 -16.29 93.30 30.18
CA ASP A 3 -17.56 92.81 29.65
C ASP A 3 -17.88 91.35 30.02
N LYS A 4 -16.90 90.61 30.57
CA LYS A 4 -17.02 89.24 31.07
C LYS A 4 -17.16 89.13 32.59
N SER A 5 -17.24 90.23 33.33
CA SER A 5 -17.46 90.20 34.78
C SER A 5 -18.84 89.58 35.10
N PRO A 6 -18.95 88.65 36.07
CA PRO A 6 -20.22 88.02 36.46
C PRO A 6 -21.32 89.04 36.80
N LEU A 7 -20.97 90.16 37.44
CA LEU A 7 -21.90 91.24 37.78
C LEU A 7 -22.43 91.99 36.54
N ILE A 8 -21.61 92.11 35.48
CA ILE A 8 -22.04 92.74 34.22
C ILE A 8 -22.91 91.78 33.43
N LEU A 9 -22.55 90.50 33.39
CA LEU A 9 -23.36 89.47 32.74
C LEU A 9 -24.70 89.29 33.46
N GLU A 10 -24.71 89.31 34.80
CA GLU A 10 -25.93 89.36 35.62
C GLU A 10 -26.78 90.59 35.29
N TYR A 11 -26.18 91.80 35.28
CA TYR A 11 -26.92 93.01 34.92
C TYR A 11 -27.49 92.95 33.49
N LYS A 12 -26.73 92.44 32.51
CA LYS A 12 -27.19 92.28 31.12
C LYS A 12 -28.34 91.28 31.03
N ALA A 13 -28.25 90.14 31.72
CA ALA A 13 -29.30 89.14 31.77
C ALA A 13 -30.58 89.69 32.43
N LEU A 14 -30.46 90.29 33.61
CA LEU A 14 -31.60 90.89 34.33
C LEU A 14 -32.26 92.02 33.52
N LYS A 15 -31.46 92.81 32.79
CA LYS A 15 -31.97 93.86 31.90
C LYS A 15 -32.75 93.31 30.71
N LEU A 16 -32.24 92.25 30.06
CA LEU A 16 -32.95 91.58 28.96
C LEU A 16 -34.29 91.01 29.43
N TYR A 17 -34.34 90.43 30.63
CA TYR A 17 -35.57 89.96 31.24
C TYR A 17 -36.54 91.09 31.58
N SER A 18 -36.06 92.17 32.22
CA SER A 18 -36.90 93.33 32.58
C SER A 18 -37.46 94.09 31.36
N ASP A 19 -36.71 94.14 30.26
CA ASP A 19 -37.10 94.78 29.00
C ASP A 19 -38.10 93.90 28.19
N GLY A 20 -38.49 92.73 28.70
CA GLY A 20 -39.42 91.80 28.05
C GLY A 20 -38.83 91.06 26.86
N LYS A 21 -37.49 91.11 26.67
CA LYS A 21 -36.78 90.44 25.58
C LYS A 21 -36.42 89.00 25.97
N ILE A 22 -37.44 88.16 26.08
CA ILE A 22 -37.33 86.80 26.62
C ILE A 22 -36.41 85.91 25.77
N ASP A 23 -36.53 85.93 24.45
CA ASP A 23 -35.70 85.09 23.58
C ASP A 23 -34.22 85.49 23.63
N ASP A 24 -33.93 86.80 23.70
CA ASP A 24 -32.58 87.32 23.88
C ASP A 24 -32.02 86.97 25.26
N PHE A 25 -32.87 86.98 26.31
CA PHE A 25 -32.50 86.55 27.66
C PHE A 25 -32.11 85.07 27.68
N ILE A 26 -32.91 84.20 27.09
CA ILE A 26 -32.63 82.75 26.99
C ILE A 26 -31.35 82.52 26.20
N HIS A 27 -31.19 83.16 25.03
CA HIS A 27 -29.98 83.01 24.23
C HIS A 27 -28.71 83.49 24.96
N PHE A 28 -28.83 84.58 25.72
CA PHE A 28 -27.73 85.12 26.51
C PHE A 28 -27.35 84.20 27.69
N VAL A 29 -28.36 83.65 28.37
CA VAL A 29 -28.20 82.66 29.44
C VAL A 29 -27.52 81.39 28.92
N THR A 30 -27.97 80.85 27.80
CA THR A 30 -27.37 79.65 27.18
C THR A 30 -25.93 79.88 26.76
N SER A 31 -25.62 81.06 26.21
CA SER A 31 -24.27 81.41 25.79
C SER A 31 -23.32 81.66 26.98
N ASN A 32 -23.85 81.80 28.20
CA ASN A 32 -23.10 82.12 29.42
C ASN A 32 -23.65 81.33 30.62
N ILE A 33 -23.77 80.01 30.50
CA ILE A 33 -24.52 79.14 31.42
C ILE A 33 -24.18 79.31 32.91
N ASP A 34 -22.93 79.66 33.24
CA ASP A 34 -22.45 79.90 34.60
C ASP A 34 -23.25 80.99 35.35
N ILE A 35 -23.89 81.93 34.64
CA ILE A 35 -24.69 82.99 35.26
C ILE A 35 -26.00 82.48 35.88
N LEU A 36 -26.50 81.29 35.50
CA LEU A 36 -27.65 80.64 36.14
C LEU A 36 -27.38 80.22 37.59
N SER A 37 -26.10 80.22 38.02
CA SER A 37 -25.75 80.02 39.42
C SER A 37 -25.98 81.27 40.28
N LEU A 38 -26.17 82.44 39.67
CA LEU A 38 -26.39 83.71 40.36
C LEU A 38 -27.86 83.82 40.78
N ALA A 39 -28.10 84.13 42.06
CA ALA A 39 -29.41 84.03 42.69
C ALA A 39 -30.51 84.86 41.98
N ASN A 40 -30.18 86.04 41.46
CA ASN A 40 -31.17 86.90 40.80
C ASN A 40 -31.52 86.41 39.41
N VAL A 41 -30.51 86.02 38.61
CA VAL A 41 -30.71 85.46 37.27
C VAL A 41 -31.46 84.14 37.36
N LYS A 42 -31.12 83.30 38.34
CA LYS A 42 -31.82 82.04 38.61
C LYS A 42 -33.27 82.27 38.99
N LYS A 43 -33.53 83.22 39.89
CA LYS A 43 -34.90 83.54 40.31
C LYS A 43 -35.75 83.99 39.11
N ASP A 44 -35.21 84.87 38.26
CA ASP A 44 -35.90 85.37 37.08
C ASP A 44 -36.11 84.27 36.03
N PHE A 45 -35.13 83.38 35.86
CA PHE A 45 -35.25 82.20 35.00
C PHE A 45 -36.31 81.22 35.55
N ASP A 46 -36.29 80.89 36.83
CA ASP A 46 -37.29 80.01 37.46
C ASP A 46 -38.70 80.65 37.41
N GLU A 47 -38.81 81.97 37.57
CA GLU A 47 -40.08 82.70 37.45
C GLU A 47 -40.60 82.69 36.01
N LEU A 48 -39.72 82.84 35.02
CA LEU A 48 -40.05 82.72 33.59
C LEU A 48 -40.55 81.32 33.26
N ILE A 49 -39.85 80.29 33.72
CA ILE A 49 -40.18 78.89 33.51
C ILE A 49 -41.56 78.56 34.11
N ASN A 50 -41.82 78.97 35.36
CA ASN A 50 -43.09 78.70 36.05
C ASN A 50 -44.30 79.46 35.46
N LYS A 51 -44.09 80.59 34.77
CA LYS A 51 -45.16 81.35 34.11
C LYS A 51 -45.38 80.96 32.64
N SER A 52 -44.44 80.21 32.06
CA SER A 52 -44.50 79.80 30.66
C SER A 52 -45.44 78.62 30.47
N GLN A 53 -46.00 78.49 29.27
CA GLN A 53 -46.68 77.24 28.89
C GLN A 53 -45.67 76.08 28.90
N PRO A 54 -46.08 74.84 29.23
CA PRO A 54 -45.17 73.70 29.36
C PRO A 54 -44.24 73.49 28.16
N GLU A 55 -44.72 73.77 26.94
CA GLU A 55 -43.94 73.67 25.71
C GLU A 55 -42.76 74.66 25.67
N LYS A 56 -43.01 75.93 25.99
CA LYS A 56 -41.97 76.96 26.06
C LYS A 56 -41.04 76.76 27.26
N ALA A 57 -41.59 76.32 28.39
CA ALA A 57 -40.80 76.03 29.58
C ALA A 57 -39.79 74.92 29.31
N VAL A 58 -40.22 73.81 28.68
CA VAL A 58 -39.34 72.71 28.28
C VAL A 58 -38.34 73.15 27.21
N GLU A 59 -38.73 73.95 26.22
CA GLU A 59 -37.80 74.49 25.22
C GLU A 59 -36.69 75.31 25.87
N TYR A 60 -37.03 76.24 26.77
CA TYR A 60 -36.05 77.05 27.49
C TYR A 60 -35.13 76.22 28.40
N LEU A 61 -35.70 75.26 29.14
CA LEU A 61 -34.94 74.30 29.95
C LEU A 61 -33.98 73.48 29.09
N SER A 62 -34.41 73.06 27.90
CA SER A 62 -33.59 72.25 26.96
C SER A 62 -32.46 73.05 26.33
N ILE A 63 -32.71 74.31 25.96
CA ILE A 63 -31.69 75.19 25.41
C ILE A 63 -30.68 75.59 26.52
N ALA A 64 -31.14 75.72 27.77
CA ALA A 64 -30.27 76.00 28.92
C ALA A 64 -29.59 74.75 29.52
N GLY A 65 -29.93 73.53 29.09
CA GLY A 65 -29.37 72.29 29.62
C GLY A 65 -29.78 71.96 31.06
N VAL A 66 -30.89 72.50 31.54
CA VAL A 66 -31.37 72.34 32.94
C VAL A 66 -32.57 71.41 32.99
N PHE A 67 -32.58 70.47 33.92
CA PHE A 67 -33.67 69.50 34.09
C PHE A 67 -34.56 69.81 35.30
N ASP A 68 -35.88 69.84 35.08
CA ASP A 68 -36.91 69.93 36.13
C ASP A 68 -37.96 68.82 35.93
N GLU A 69 -38.03 67.86 36.86
CA GLU A 69 -38.90 66.70 36.72
C GLU A 69 -40.40 67.04 36.63
N GLY A 70 -40.85 68.08 37.36
CA GLY A 70 -42.27 68.46 37.39
C GLY A 70 -42.74 68.98 36.05
N ILE A 71 -41.93 69.86 35.45
CA ILE A 71 -42.25 70.52 34.18
C ILE A 71 -42.18 69.56 33.00
N PHE A 72 -41.18 68.67 32.97
CA PHE A 72 -41.11 67.63 31.93
C PHE A 72 -42.27 66.64 32.02
N LYS A 73 -42.74 66.29 33.24
CA LYS A 73 -43.93 65.44 33.42
C LYS A 73 -45.19 66.10 32.89
N GLU A 74 -45.39 67.39 33.15
CA GLU A 74 -46.55 68.14 32.64
C GLU A 74 -46.49 68.30 31.12
N TYR A 75 -45.30 68.57 30.57
CA TYR A 75 -45.10 68.67 29.13
C TYR A 75 -45.36 67.36 28.40
N PHE A 76 -44.82 66.22 28.86
CA PHE A 76 -45.12 64.95 28.20
C PHE A 76 -46.58 64.51 28.35
N ALA A 77 -47.31 65.03 29.35
CA ALA A 77 -48.75 64.80 29.47
C ALA A 77 -49.57 65.49 28.36
N THR A 78 -49.03 66.50 27.66
CA THR A 78 -49.69 67.12 26.49
C THR A 78 -49.52 66.32 25.19
N MET A 79 -48.79 65.19 25.23
CA MET A 79 -48.48 64.34 24.08
C MET A 79 -47.82 65.10 22.91
N PRO A 80 -46.63 65.69 23.13
CA PRO A 80 -45.87 66.37 22.07
C PRO A 80 -45.57 65.43 20.89
N GLY A 81 -45.36 65.98 19.70
CA GLY A 81 -45.02 65.19 18.51
C GLY A 81 -43.62 64.56 18.58
N GLU A 82 -43.40 63.46 17.87
CA GLU A 82 -42.12 62.72 17.88
C GLU A 82 -40.94 63.55 17.34
N GLN A 83 -41.17 64.43 16.37
CA GLN A 83 -40.14 65.36 15.86
C GLN A 83 -39.69 66.37 16.94
N GLU A 84 -40.62 66.79 17.78
CA GLU A 84 -40.33 67.72 18.86
C GLU A 84 -39.49 67.05 19.95
N ILE A 85 -39.81 65.80 20.29
CA ILE A 85 -39.01 64.98 21.18
C ILE A 85 -37.58 64.76 20.64
N ARG A 86 -37.42 64.54 19.33
CA ARG A 86 -36.09 64.46 18.70
C ARG A 86 -35.31 65.76 18.84
N ARG A 87 -35.97 66.90 18.59
CA ARG A 87 -35.39 68.23 18.78
C ARG A 87 -34.92 68.43 20.22
N LEU A 88 -35.76 68.09 21.19
CA LEU A 88 -35.44 68.19 22.62
C LEU A 88 -34.28 67.28 23.03
N THR A 89 -34.28 66.03 22.55
CA THR A 89 -33.19 65.07 22.80
C THR A 89 -31.86 65.62 22.30
N ALA A 90 -31.82 66.14 21.07
CA ALA A 90 -30.60 66.72 20.49
C ALA A 90 -30.11 67.96 21.24
N LEU A 91 -31.03 68.82 21.70
CA LEU A 91 -30.70 70.00 22.51
C LEU A 91 -30.08 69.61 23.86
N PHE A 92 -30.65 68.63 24.56
CA PHE A 92 -30.09 68.14 25.82
C PHE A 92 -28.79 67.36 25.65
N GLN A 93 -28.62 66.61 24.56
CA GLN A 93 -27.34 65.97 24.23
C GLN A 93 -26.23 67.01 24.03
N THR A 94 -26.57 68.19 23.49
CA THR A 94 -25.60 69.25 23.20
C THR A 94 -25.30 70.13 24.41
N ASN A 95 -26.33 70.47 25.20
CA ASN A 95 -26.26 71.53 26.22
C ASN A 95 -26.40 71.01 27.67
N GLY A 96 -26.83 69.77 27.88
CA GLY A 96 -27.17 69.23 29.20
C GLY A 96 -26.33 68.01 29.63
N SER A 97 -26.66 67.46 30.80
CA SER A 97 -26.04 66.24 31.33
C SER A 97 -26.73 64.98 30.80
N ILE A 98 -25.95 63.96 30.44
CA ILE A 98 -26.46 62.67 29.96
C ILE A 98 -27.32 61.96 31.03
N ASN A 99 -26.98 62.11 32.32
CA ASN A 99 -27.79 61.56 33.41
C ASN A 99 -29.18 62.20 33.48
N ASP A 100 -29.29 63.47 33.11
CA ASP A 100 -30.58 64.16 33.07
C ASP A 100 -31.34 63.82 31.80
N LEU A 101 -30.65 63.62 30.67
CA LEU A 101 -31.25 63.06 29.46
C LEU A 101 -31.81 61.64 29.68
N GLU A 102 -31.10 60.77 30.40
CA GLU A 102 -31.60 59.43 30.80
C GLU A 102 -32.93 59.54 31.56
N LYS A 103 -33.01 60.47 32.54
CA LYS A 103 -34.24 60.73 33.31
C LYS A 103 -35.35 61.30 32.42
N ILE A 104 -35.04 62.26 31.54
CA ILE A 104 -36.01 62.87 30.61
C ILE A 104 -36.60 61.79 29.70
N LEU A 105 -35.77 60.92 29.11
CA LEU A 105 -36.22 59.83 28.25
C LEU A 105 -37.00 58.77 29.03
N SER A 106 -36.61 58.47 30.27
CA SER A 106 -37.37 57.57 31.15
C SER A 106 -38.75 58.13 31.50
N ILE A 107 -38.84 59.44 31.76
CA ILE A 107 -40.13 60.13 32.00
C ILE A 107 -40.95 60.14 30.71
N CYS A 108 -40.35 60.42 29.56
CA CYS A 108 -41.00 60.34 28.25
C CYS A 108 -41.64 58.96 28.05
N ILE A 109 -40.87 57.88 28.23
CA ILE A 109 -41.33 56.49 28.08
C ILE A 109 -42.49 56.16 29.03
N SER A 110 -42.45 56.67 30.27
CA SER A 110 -43.51 56.43 31.26
C SER A 110 -44.85 57.09 30.89
N LYS A 111 -44.84 58.06 29.97
CA LYS A 111 -46.02 58.84 29.56
C LYS A 111 -46.46 58.57 28.13
N ILE A 112 -45.51 58.31 27.23
CA ILE A 112 -45.74 58.21 25.80
C ILE A 112 -44.92 57.04 25.22
N PRO A 113 -45.55 56.09 24.51
CA PRO A 113 -44.89 54.91 23.97
C PRO A 113 -44.25 55.19 22.59
N TYR A 114 -43.49 56.27 22.43
CA TYR A 114 -42.86 56.58 21.15
C TYR A 114 -41.51 55.89 20.98
N SER A 115 -41.29 55.36 19.77
CA SER A 115 -40.07 54.65 19.39
C SER A 115 -38.81 55.46 19.66
N THR A 116 -38.82 56.75 19.30
CA THR A 116 -37.68 57.64 19.50
C THR A 116 -37.18 57.72 20.95
N CYS A 117 -38.07 57.71 21.95
CA CYS A 117 -37.63 57.79 23.35
C CYS A 117 -36.95 56.48 23.80
N TYR A 118 -37.48 55.33 23.37
CA TYR A 118 -36.90 54.02 23.67
C TYR A 118 -35.54 53.82 23.01
N PHE A 119 -35.40 54.16 21.72
CA PHE A 119 -34.14 53.96 20.99
C PHE A 119 -33.02 54.90 21.45
N SER A 120 -33.33 56.17 21.69
CA SER A 120 -32.35 57.11 22.26
C SER A 120 -31.86 56.67 23.64
N LEU A 121 -32.72 56.07 24.46
CA LEU A 121 -32.33 55.53 25.77
C LEU A 121 -31.49 54.24 25.63
N ALA A 122 -31.82 53.38 24.66
CA ALA A 122 -31.04 52.19 24.36
C ALA A 122 -29.62 52.52 23.89
N ASP A 123 -29.47 53.54 23.04
CA ASP A 123 -28.15 54.03 22.60
C ASP A 123 -27.31 54.56 23.77
N ILE A 124 -27.92 55.30 24.70
CA ILE A 124 -27.24 55.73 25.93
C ILE A 124 -26.78 54.52 26.75
N TYR A 125 -27.62 53.49 26.92
CA TYR A 125 -27.21 52.31 27.67
C TYR A 125 -26.08 51.52 27.00
N VAL A 126 -26.00 51.50 25.67
CA VAL A 126 -24.84 50.95 24.95
C VAL A 126 -23.60 51.79 25.21
N GLU A 127 -23.69 53.12 25.03
CA GLU A 127 -22.56 54.04 25.18
C GLU A 127 -21.92 53.96 26.57
N PHE A 128 -22.74 53.80 27.62
CA PHE A 128 -22.29 53.71 29.02
C PHE A 128 -22.15 52.27 29.54
N ASN A 129 -22.20 51.26 28.67
CA ASN A 129 -22.06 49.84 29.00
C ASN A 129 -23.03 49.34 30.09
N GLN A 130 -24.27 49.82 30.10
CA GLN A 130 -25.31 49.44 31.06
C GLN A 130 -26.15 48.26 30.53
N LYS A 131 -25.52 47.07 30.42
CA LYS A 131 -26.11 45.87 29.80
C LYS A 131 -27.42 45.40 30.44
N ASP A 132 -27.51 45.42 31.77
CA ASP A 132 -28.72 44.95 32.47
C ASP A 132 -29.93 45.86 32.20
N LYS A 133 -29.74 47.18 32.24
CA LYS A 133 -30.80 48.15 31.90
C LYS A 133 -31.20 48.08 30.44
N LEU A 134 -30.25 47.87 29.53
CA LEU A 134 -30.54 47.66 28.11
C LEU A 134 -31.41 46.42 27.90
N LYS A 135 -31.12 45.32 28.61
CA LYS A 135 -31.91 44.09 28.53
C LYS A 135 -33.34 44.29 29.02
N GLU A 136 -33.54 45.00 30.12
CA GLU A 136 -34.86 45.37 30.63
C GLU A 136 -35.62 46.27 29.63
N LEU A 137 -34.93 47.28 29.07
CA LEU A 137 -35.52 48.20 28.09
C LEU A 137 -35.96 47.49 26.80
N LEU A 138 -35.17 46.55 26.28
CA LEU A 138 -35.55 45.74 25.11
C LEU A 138 -36.78 44.85 25.40
N HIS A 139 -36.87 44.30 26.62
CA HIS A 139 -38.06 43.56 27.04
C HIS A 139 -39.31 44.45 27.02
N ASP A 140 -39.20 45.68 27.51
CA ASP A 140 -40.29 46.66 27.51
C ASP A 140 -40.70 47.10 26.10
N ILE A 141 -39.74 47.27 25.18
CA ILE A 141 -40.01 47.55 23.76
C ILE A 141 -40.90 46.46 23.15
N HIS A 142 -40.57 45.18 23.38
CA HIS A 142 -41.35 44.05 22.88
C HIS A 142 -42.71 43.92 23.57
N LYS A 143 -42.75 44.02 24.90
CA LYS A 143 -43.96 43.90 25.71
C LYS A 143 -45.00 44.97 25.34
N ASN A 144 -44.55 46.20 25.13
CA ASN A 144 -45.41 47.34 24.82
C ASN A 144 -45.67 47.51 23.32
N ARG A 145 -45.18 46.59 22.47
CA ARG A 145 -45.35 46.61 21.00
C ARG A 145 -44.93 47.94 20.37
N ILE A 146 -43.85 48.53 20.86
CA ILE A 146 -43.28 49.76 20.30
C ILE A 146 -42.87 49.48 18.86
N HIS A 147 -43.14 50.39 17.93
CA HIS A 147 -42.67 50.23 16.55
C HIS A 147 -41.15 50.34 16.51
N TYR A 148 -40.48 49.37 15.88
CA TYR A 148 -39.02 49.33 15.80
C TYR A 148 -38.52 48.94 14.42
N ASN A 149 -37.30 49.40 14.12
CA ASN A 149 -36.51 48.90 13.02
C ASN A 149 -35.70 47.69 13.50
N ASN A 150 -35.77 46.58 12.76
CA ASN A 150 -35.01 45.36 13.06
C ASN A 150 -33.48 45.61 13.08
N ILE A 151 -33.00 46.60 12.32
CA ILE A 151 -31.57 46.97 12.26
C ILE A 151 -31.05 47.49 13.62
N ASP A 152 -31.83 48.28 14.33
CA ASP A 152 -31.42 48.84 15.62
C ASP A 152 -31.51 47.77 16.72
N ILE A 153 -32.57 46.96 16.70
CA ILE A 153 -32.77 45.85 17.65
C ILE A 153 -31.67 44.79 17.56
N ARG A 154 -31.28 44.37 16.35
CA ARG A 154 -30.20 43.37 16.17
C ARG A 154 -28.85 43.86 16.69
N LYS A 155 -28.55 45.16 16.53
CA LYS A 155 -27.31 45.79 17.06
C LYS A 155 -27.24 45.67 18.58
N TYR A 156 -28.34 45.94 19.29
CA TYR A 156 -28.39 45.81 20.75
C TYR A 156 -28.28 44.36 21.22
N TYR A 157 -28.97 43.42 20.57
CA TYR A 157 -28.84 41.99 20.92
C TYR A 157 -27.43 41.44 20.66
N SER A 158 -26.78 41.90 19.59
CA SER A 158 -25.38 41.57 19.33
C SER A 158 -24.46 42.09 20.44
N TYR A 159 -24.69 43.31 20.95
CA TYR A 159 -23.93 43.87 22.06
C TYR A 159 -24.11 43.10 23.38
N LEU A 160 -25.30 42.54 23.60
CA LEU A 160 -25.62 41.69 24.75
C LEU A 160 -25.07 40.27 24.62
N GLY A 161 -24.59 39.85 23.43
CA GLY A 161 -24.15 38.48 23.16
C GLY A 161 -25.30 37.49 22.99
N GLU A 162 -26.54 37.95 22.81
CA GLU A 162 -27.72 37.12 22.58
C GLU A 162 -27.86 36.81 21.08
N TYR A 163 -26.92 36.02 20.54
CA TYR A 163 -26.79 35.78 19.10
C TYR A 163 -28.01 35.11 18.44
N GLU A 164 -28.78 34.30 19.18
CA GLU A 164 -30.03 33.70 18.68
C GLU A 164 -31.07 34.77 18.32
N LYS A 165 -31.14 35.84 19.13
CA LYS A 165 -32.01 36.99 18.88
C LYS A 165 -31.53 37.79 17.68
N VAL A 166 -30.21 37.93 17.48
CA VAL A 166 -29.65 38.57 16.28
C VAL A 166 -30.10 37.85 15.01
N VAL A 167 -30.13 36.52 15.01
CA VAL A 167 -30.63 35.72 13.88
C VAL A 167 -32.14 35.90 13.70
N GLU A 168 -32.94 35.86 14.78
CA GLU A 168 -34.39 36.05 14.74
C GLU A 168 -34.80 37.40 14.11
N PHE A 169 -34.04 38.46 14.39
CA PHE A 169 -34.30 39.82 13.89
C PHE A 169 -33.56 40.16 12.59
N SER A 170 -32.83 39.23 11.97
CA SER A 170 -32.13 39.48 10.70
C SER A 170 -32.88 38.84 9.53
N ASP A 171 -32.90 39.52 8.37
CA ASP A 171 -33.34 38.88 7.13
C ASP A 171 -32.23 37.95 6.62
N VAL A 172 -32.55 36.67 6.50
CA VAL A 172 -31.62 35.62 6.04
C VAL A 172 -31.20 35.85 4.57
N ASN A 173 -31.89 36.74 3.85
CA ASN A 173 -31.58 37.07 2.46
C ASN A 173 -30.65 38.28 2.29
N GLU A 174 -30.22 38.96 3.36
CA GLU A 174 -29.22 40.04 3.31
C GLU A 174 -27.79 39.46 3.23
N PRO A 175 -27.11 39.50 2.08
CA PRO A 175 -25.83 38.81 1.89
C PRO A 175 -24.62 39.55 2.50
N ASP A 176 -24.80 40.80 2.93
CA ASP A 176 -23.80 41.73 3.49
C ASP A 176 -23.93 41.95 5.01
N ASN A 177 -24.82 41.23 5.70
CA ASN A 177 -25.08 41.44 7.11
C ASN A 177 -23.98 40.85 8.02
N ALA A 178 -22.98 41.66 8.36
CA ALA A 178 -21.85 41.27 9.23
C ALA A 178 -22.28 40.80 10.63
N LEU A 179 -23.32 41.42 11.22
CA LEU A 179 -23.84 41.04 12.55
C LEU A 179 -24.47 39.64 12.53
N LEU A 180 -25.15 39.30 11.43
CA LEU A 180 -25.69 37.96 11.21
C LEU A 180 -24.55 36.93 11.01
N ALA A 181 -23.50 37.30 10.29
CA ALA A 181 -22.32 36.43 10.10
C ALA A 181 -21.61 36.13 11.43
N ASP A 182 -21.41 37.12 12.29
CA ASP A 182 -20.84 36.96 13.62
C ASP A 182 -21.73 36.11 14.52
N ALA A 183 -23.05 36.33 14.49
CA ALA A 183 -24.00 35.51 15.23
C ALA A 183 -23.93 34.03 14.80
N TYR A 184 -23.92 33.76 13.49
CA TYR A 184 -23.76 32.39 12.99
C TYR A 184 -22.42 31.76 13.39
N TYR A 185 -21.32 32.52 13.37
CA TYR A 185 -20.01 32.06 13.82
C TYR A 185 -20.03 31.63 15.29
N HIS A 186 -20.54 32.49 16.18
CA HIS A 186 -20.59 32.21 17.62
C HIS A 186 -21.57 31.09 18.00
N LEU A 187 -22.60 30.87 17.19
CA LEU A 187 -23.55 29.75 17.35
C LEU A 187 -23.05 28.44 16.71
N GLY A 188 -21.90 28.44 16.02
CA GLY A 188 -21.34 27.25 15.37
C GLY A 188 -21.95 26.92 14.00
N TYR A 189 -22.77 27.80 13.43
CA TYR A 189 -23.34 27.68 12.07
C TYR A 189 -22.33 28.14 11.01
N TYR A 190 -21.19 27.46 10.96
CA TYR A 190 -20.01 27.86 10.19
C TYR A 190 -20.23 28.04 8.69
N GLU A 191 -21.03 27.20 8.04
CA GLU A 191 -21.30 27.31 6.60
C GLU A 191 -22.10 28.58 6.25
N ASN A 192 -23.08 28.92 7.09
CA ASN A 192 -23.89 30.14 6.91
C ASN A 192 -23.04 31.40 7.16
N ALA A 193 -22.22 31.38 8.21
CA ALA A 193 -21.26 32.44 8.50
C ALA A 193 -20.28 32.62 7.34
N LEU A 194 -19.70 31.52 6.83
CA LEU A 194 -18.73 31.55 5.73
C LEU A 194 -19.31 32.13 4.44
N LYS A 195 -20.58 31.82 4.12
CA LYS A 195 -21.26 32.33 2.93
C LYS A 195 -21.34 33.86 2.96
N ILE A 196 -21.78 34.42 4.09
CA ILE A 196 -21.91 35.87 4.28
C ILE A 196 -20.52 36.52 4.33
N TYR A 197 -19.58 35.95 5.07
CA TYR A 197 -18.22 36.48 5.15
C TYR A 197 -17.48 36.49 3.82
N LYS A 198 -17.66 35.47 2.96
CA LYS A 198 -17.10 35.49 1.60
C LYS A 198 -17.73 36.61 0.77
N TYR A 199 -19.03 36.84 0.88
CA TYR A 199 -19.69 37.94 0.17
C TYR A 199 -19.13 39.30 0.62
N ILE A 200 -19.01 39.54 1.92
CA ILE A 200 -18.41 40.76 2.49
C ILE A 200 -16.96 40.92 2.01
N TYR A 201 -16.16 39.84 2.04
CA TYR A 201 -14.76 39.87 1.61
C TYR A 201 -14.57 40.29 0.14
N TYR A 202 -15.39 39.76 -0.76
CA TYR A 202 -15.25 40.05 -2.20
C TYR A 202 -15.83 41.39 -2.61
N ASN A 203 -16.82 41.92 -1.88
CA ASN A 203 -17.59 43.10 -2.30
C ASN A 203 -17.40 44.35 -1.42
N GLU A 204 -17.02 44.20 -0.15
CA GLU A 204 -17.07 45.30 0.82
C GLU A 204 -15.78 45.48 1.62
N ASP A 205 -15.46 44.53 2.50
CA ASP A 205 -14.37 44.65 3.47
C ASP A 205 -13.47 43.42 3.47
N LYS A 206 -12.19 43.64 3.14
CA LYS A 206 -11.18 42.58 3.12
C LYS A 206 -10.70 42.16 4.52
N ASN A 207 -11.00 42.93 5.56
CA ASN A 207 -10.55 42.66 6.93
C ASN A 207 -11.24 41.44 7.56
N VAL A 208 -12.33 40.94 6.99
CA VAL A 208 -13.03 39.73 7.47
C VAL A 208 -12.28 38.42 7.17
N LEU A 209 -11.14 38.49 6.50
CA LEU A 209 -10.37 37.33 6.05
C LEU A 209 -9.90 36.42 7.20
N GLU A 210 -9.58 36.97 8.38
CA GLU A 210 -9.23 36.17 9.56
C GLU A 210 -10.39 35.28 10.03
N ARG A 211 -11.63 35.81 10.01
CA ARG A 211 -12.84 35.03 10.32
C ARG A 211 -13.07 33.93 9.30
N ILE A 212 -12.85 34.22 8.02
CA ILE A 212 -12.89 33.19 6.97
C ILE A 212 -11.89 32.08 7.27
N ILE A 213 -10.65 32.40 7.63
CA ILE A 213 -9.61 31.41 7.98
C ILE A 213 -10.04 30.57 9.20
N ASP A 214 -10.45 31.20 10.30
CA ASP A 214 -10.87 30.48 11.51
C ASP A 214 -12.04 29.52 11.24
N ILE A 215 -13.04 29.98 10.47
CA ILE A 215 -14.18 29.15 10.06
C ILE A 215 -13.71 28.00 9.17
N THR A 216 -12.87 28.28 8.18
CA THR A 216 -12.38 27.30 7.21
C THR A 216 -11.54 26.21 7.91
N TYR A 217 -10.76 26.57 8.93
CA TYR A 217 -10.07 25.62 9.79
C TYR A 217 -11.04 24.77 10.63
N ALA A 218 -12.06 25.39 11.25
CA ALA A 218 -13.05 24.68 12.05
C ALA A 218 -13.85 23.64 11.24
N ILE A 219 -14.19 23.93 9.98
CA ILE A 219 -14.87 22.99 9.07
C ILE A 219 -13.91 22.06 8.32
N LYS A 220 -12.59 22.16 8.57
CA LYS A 220 -11.54 21.36 7.94
C LYS A 220 -11.46 21.48 6.40
N ASP A 221 -11.80 22.64 5.85
CA ASP A 221 -11.59 22.95 4.43
C ASP A 221 -10.14 23.42 4.19
N TYR A 222 -9.21 22.48 4.34
CA TYR A 222 -7.77 22.73 4.35
C TYR A 222 -7.23 23.39 3.06
N TYR A 223 -7.84 23.10 1.90
CA TYR A 223 -7.44 23.72 0.62
C TYR A 223 -7.76 25.21 0.57
N SER A 224 -8.99 25.59 0.92
CA SER A 224 -9.37 26.99 0.98
C SER A 224 -8.57 27.73 2.06
N LEU A 225 -8.31 27.06 3.18
CA LEU A 225 -7.59 27.61 4.32
C LEU A 225 -6.17 28.05 3.92
N ILE A 226 -5.40 27.18 3.26
CA ILE A 226 -4.05 27.51 2.78
C ILE A 226 -4.09 28.71 1.82
N ASN A 227 -5.07 28.77 0.93
CA ASN A 227 -5.23 29.89 0.00
C ASN A 227 -5.50 31.22 0.73
N TYR A 228 -6.40 31.22 1.71
CA TYR A 228 -6.72 32.42 2.49
C TYR A 228 -5.55 32.85 3.38
N ILE A 229 -4.82 31.91 3.97
CA ILE A 229 -3.59 32.20 4.74
C ILE A 229 -2.53 32.82 3.82
N ASN A 230 -2.30 32.26 2.63
CA ASN A 230 -1.35 32.85 1.67
C ASN A 230 -1.75 34.25 1.21
N LEU A 231 -3.05 34.57 1.16
CA LEU A 231 -3.55 35.91 0.82
C LEU A 231 -3.34 36.90 1.97
N ILE A 232 -3.59 36.51 3.22
CA ILE A 232 -3.43 37.39 4.37
C ILE A 232 -1.96 37.63 4.72
N GLU A 233 -1.10 36.63 4.59
CA GLU A 233 0.35 36.75 4.84
C GLU A 233 1.02 37.75 3.90
N LYS A 234 0.54 37.89 2.65
CA LYS A 234 1.03 38.90 1.71
C LYS A 234 0.82 40.33 2.22
N ASN A 235 -0.20 40.56 3.04
CA ASN A 235 -0.60 41.88 3.51
C ASN A 235 -0.10 42.19 4.92
N LEU A 236 -0.13 41.21 5.83
CA LEU A 236 0.16 41.39 7.26
C LEU A 236 1.47 40.73 7.73
N GLY A 237 2.15 39.98 6.87
CA GLY A 237 3.34 39.21 7.22
C GLY A 237 3.02 37.88 7.93
N THR A 238 4.06 37.20 8.39
CA THR A 238 3.96 35.86 9.00
C THR A 238 3.31 35.92 10.38
N ASN A 239 2.25 35.15 10.61
CA ASN A 239 1.58 35.04 11.92
C ASN A 239 1.73 33.63 12.49
N LYS A 240 2.07 33.51 13.78
CA LYS A 240 2.29 32.23 14.49
C LYS A 240 1.10 31.26 14.34
N LYS A 241 -0.12 31.70 14.70
CA LYS A 241 -1.34 30.88 14.69
C LYS A 241 -1.67 30.40 13.28
N LEU A 242 -1.62 31.32 12.31
CA LEU A 242 -1.93 31.01 10.91
C LEU A 242 -0.93 30.04 10.31
N LEU A 243 0.35 30.18 10.63
CA LEU A 243 1.38 29.28 10.13
C LEU A 243 1.23 27.85 10.69
N LEU A 244 0.84 27.69 11.96
CA LEU A 244 0.49 26.37 12.52
C LEU A 244 -0.68 25.73 11.78
N TYR A 245 -1.77 26.49 11.56
CA TYR A 245 -2.93 25.99 10.80
C TYR A 245 -2.54 25.60 9.38
N LYS A 246 -1.67 26.38 8.74
CA LYS A 246 -1.17 26.09 7.39
C LYS A 246 -0.36 24.80 7.36
N ILE A 247 0.63 24.65 8.26
CA ILE A 247 1.47 23.46 8.35
C ILE A 247 0.64 22.21 8.61
N GLU A 248 -0.29 22.25 9.57
CA GLU A 248 -1.16 21.10 9.85
C GLU A 248 -2.01 20.74 8.63
N SER A 249 -2.55 21.74 7.94
CA SER A 249 -3.30 21.55 6.70
C SER A 249 -2.45 20.92 5.60
N GLU A 250 -1.21 21.36 5.45
CA GLU A 250 -0.27 20.83 4.46
C GLU A 250 0.12 19.39 4.76
N ILE A 251 0.35 19.03 6.03
CA ILE A 251 0.60 17.65 6.45
C ILE A 251 -0.62 16.76 6.14
N VAL A 252 -1.83 17.22 6.47
CA VAL A 252 -3.08 16.46 6.20
C VAL A 252 -3.37 16.33 4.71
N LEU A 253 -2.93 17.28 3.89
CA LEU A 253 -3.08 17.27 2.43
C LEU A 253 -1.88 16.62 1.71
N ASP A 254 -0.95 16.00 2.44
CA ASP A 254 0.28 15.39 1.93
C ASP A 254 1.17 16.35 1.12
N LEU A 255 1.07 17.65 1.39
CA LEU A 255 1.93 18.70 0.82
C LEU A 255 3.24 18.79 1.61
N TYR A 256 3.96 17.68 1.70
CA TYR A 256 5.11 17.54 2.61
C TYR A 256 6.27 18.49 2.30
N SER A 257 6.50 18.85 1.03
CA SER A 257 7.54 19.82 0.66
C SER A 257 7.20 21.22 1.14
N GLU A 258 5.94 21.62 1.01
CA GLU A 258 5.41 22.89 1.50
C GLU A 258 5.42 22.92 3.04
N ALA A 259 4.93 21.85 3.68
CA ALA A 259 4.96 21.67 5.12
C ALA A 259 6.38 21.77 5.69
N GLU A 260 7.38 21.16 5.04
CA GLU A 260 8.77 21.24 5.47
C GLU A 260 9.32 22.67 5.39
N LEU A 261 9.02 23.40 4.30
CA LEU A 261 9.42 24.79 4.16
C LEU A 261 8.78 25.67 5.23
N ASP A 262 7.50 25.49 5.49
CA ASP A 262 6.77 26.30 6.48
C ASP A 262 7.09 25.91 7.92
N LEU A 263 7.39 24.63 8.20
CA LEU A 263 7.96 24.17 9.49
C LEU A 263 9.32 24.83 9.77
N ASN A 264 10.21 24.86 8.78
CA ASN A 264 11.52 25.51 8.91
C ASN A 264 11.39 27.03 9.02
N ARG A 265 10.44 27.63 8.31
CA ARG A 265 10.09 29.06 8.41
C ARG A 265 9.55 29.39 9.79
N TYR A 266 8.66 28.55 10.34
CA TYR A 266 8.14 28.70 11.69
C TYR A 266 9.26 28.67 12.70
N ARG A 267 10.13 27.65 12.64
CA ARG A 267 11.27 27.49 13.53
C ARG A 267 12.22 28.69 13.48
N SER A 268 12.48 29.21 12.28
CA SER A 268 13.37 30.37 12.10
C SER A 268 12.78 31.66 12.69
N ASN A 269 11.46 31.83 12.65
CA ASN A 269 10.79 33.05 13.11
C ASN A 269 10.37 33.00 14.59
N PHE A 270 9.98 31.83 15.10
CA PHE A 270 9.32 31.66 16.40
C PHE A 270 10.00 30.65 17.33
N GLY A 271 10.97 29.87 16.83
CA GLY A 271 11.65 28.80 17.58
C GLY A 271 10.84 27.50 17.67
N ASP A 272 11.30 26.59 18.53
CA ASP A 272 10.67 25.27 18.74
C ASP A 272 9.80 25.31 20.01
N ASP A 273 8.49 25.46 19.87
CA ASP A 273 7.53 25.22 20.96
C ASP A 273 6.86 23.84 20.83
N THR A 274 6.08 23.43 21.82
CA THR A 274 5.46 22.11 21.83
C THR A 274 4.53 21.89 20.63
N GLU A 275 3.77 22.93 20.24
CA GLU A 275 2.81 22.89 19.13
C GLU A 275 3.50 22.57 17.80
N VAL A 276 4.60 23.26 17.47
CA VAL A 276 5.33 22.97 16.22
C VAL A 276 6.08 21.64 16.28
N LEU A 277 6.57 21.24 17.45
CA LEU A 277 7.25 19.95 17.61
C LEU A 277 6.29 18.76 17.42
N GLU A 278 5.04 18.88 17.85
CA GLU A 278 4.00 17.88 17.55
C GLU A 278 3.72 17.80 16.05
N LEU A 279 3.72 18.93 15.34
CA LEU A 279 3.61 18.95 13.88
C LEU A 279 4.85 18.36 13.19
N PHE A 280 6.07 18.63 13.69
CA PHE A 280 7.29 17.96 13.22
C PHE A 280 7.20 16.45 13.43
N ALA A 281 6.69 15.97 14.57
CA ALA A 281 6.52 14.54 14.81
C ALA A 281 5.50 13.92 13.85
N LYS A 282 4.34 14.57 13.61
CA LYS A 282 3.37 14.15 12.59
C LYS A 282 3.99 14.10 11.19
N TYR A 283 4.73 15.14 10.82
CA TYR A 283 5.44 15.24 9.54
C TYR A 283 6.46 14.10 9.36
N PHE A 284 7.40 13.94 10.29
CA PHE A 284 8.46 12.91 10.17
C PHE A 284 7.92 11.49 10.20
N ARG A 285 6.80 11.26 10.90
CA ARG A 285 6.07 9.99 10.81
C ARG A 285 5.47 9.78 9.42
N ALA A 286 4.88 10.81 8.83
CA ALA A 286 4.25 10.74 7.50
C ALA A 286 5.27 10.53 6.37
N VAL A 287 6.47 11.09 6.49
CA VAL A 287 7.58 10.89 5.52
C VAL A 287 8.51 9.71 5.87
N ASP A 288 8.14 8.88 6.85
CA ASP A 288 8.89 7.72 7.36
C ASP A 288 10.36 8.02 7.73
N ASN A 289 10.63 9.21 8.27
CA ASN A 289 11.95 9.59 8.75
C ASN A 289 12.09 9.29 10.26
N GLN A 290 12.41 8.04 10.57
CA GLN A 290 12.49 7.55 11.95
C GLN A 290 13.56 8.24 12.81
N GLU A 291 14.70 8.63 12.22
CA GLU A 291 15.78 9.32 12.95
C GLU A 291 15.35 10.70 13.44
N MET A 292 14.71 11.49 12.56
CA MET A 292 14.23 12.81 12.94
C MET A 292 13.02 12.73 13.86
N LEU A 293 12.14 11.75 13.66
CA LEU A 293 11.03 11.46 14.57
C LEU A 293 11.54 11.15 16.00
N TYR A 294 12.59 10.33 16.11
CA TYR A 294 13.26 10.04 17.38
C TYR A 294 13.79 11.31 18.07
N LYS A 295 14.50 12.19 17.32
CA LYS A 295 15.03 13.44 17.86
C LYS A 295 13.92 14.38 18.35
N ILE A 296 12.82 14.46 17.63
CA ILE A 296 11.68 15.31 18.00
C ILE A 296 10.95 14.74 19.22
N ALA A 297 10.77 13.41 19.32
CA ALA A 297 10.20 12.77 20.50
C ALA A 297 11.00 13.07 21.78
N ILE A 298 12.33 13.10 21.71
CA ILE A 298 13.19 13.51 22.83
C ILE A 298 12.91 14.96 23.22
N GLN A 299 12.90 15.87 22.25
CA GLN A 299 12.66 17.30 22.50
C GLN A 299 11.27 17.56 23.10
N LEU A 300 10.25 16.82 22.67
CA LEU A 300 8.90 16.89 23.24
C LEU A 300 8.90 16.50 24.72
N ILE A 301 9.59 15.41 25.09
CA ILE A 301 9.70 14.97 26.49
C ILE A 301 10.52 15.96 27.32
N GLU A 302 11.62 16.50 26.78
CA GLU A 302 12.44 17.54 27.44
C GLU A 302 11.63 18.83 27.71
N LYS A 303 10.65 19.14 26.86
CA LYS A 303 9.70 20.25 27.04
C LYS A 303 8.48 19.91 27.89
N GLY A 304 8.43 18.71 28.46
CA GLY A 304 7.38 18.27 29.38
C GLY A 304 6.16 17.62 28.73
N ASN A 305 6.15 17.37 27.41
CA ASN A 305 5.15 16.51 26.79
C ASN A 305 5.56 15.03 27.00
N THR A 306 5.01 14.44 28.06
CA THR A 306 5.27 13.05 28.47
C THR A 306 4.23 12.05 27.94
N ASP A 307 3.70 12.29 26.74
CA ASP A 307 2.79 11.34 26.10
C ASP A 307 3.46 9.98 25.88
N HIS A 308 2.75 8.90 26.22
CA HIS A 308 3.23 7.52 26.11
C HIS A 308 3.76 7.18 24.70
N GLU A 309 3.18 7.81 23.67
CA GLU A 309 3.59 7.62 22.29
C GLU A 309 5.05 8.07 22.03
N ASN A 310 5.48 9.17 22.65
CA ASN A 310 6.83 9.69 22.50
C ASN A 310 7.85 8.73 23.12
N TYR A 311 7.55 8.16 24.29
CA TYR A 311 8.38 7.13 24.91
C TYR A 311 8.48 5.87 24.03
N ARG A 312 7.35 5.44 23.43
CA ARG A 312 7.33 4.28 22.54
C ARG A 312 8.19 4.49 21.29
N ILE A 313 8.10 5.66 20.65
CA ILE A 313 8.97 6.03 19.51
C ILE A 313 10.44 5.87 19.90
N ILE A 314 10.83 6.44 21.05
CA ILE A 314 12.21 6.41 21.53
C ILE A 314 12.67 4.97 21.78
N VAL A 315 11.89 4.19 22.55
CA VAL A 315 12.26 2.81 22.90
C VAL A 315 12.33 1.92 21.66
N ASN A 316 11.37 2.01 20.74
CA ASN A 316 11.38 1.23 19.51
C ASN A 316 12.58 1.60 18.62
N TYR A 317 12.85 2.89 18.43
CA TYR A 317 13.99 3.35 17.63
C TYR A 317 15.31 2.83 18.21
N LEU A 318 15.50 2.95 19.53
CA LEU A 318 16.70 2.42 20.20
C LEU A 318 16.80 0.89 20.05
N TYR A 319 15.68 0.19 20.09
CA TYR A 319 15.63 -1.28 19.98
C TYR A 319 16.00 -1.76 18.58
N GLU A 320 15.43 -1.13 17.55
CA GLU A 320 15.72 -1.45 16.15
C GLU A 320 17.18 -1.14 15.78
N ASN A 321 17.75 -0.07 16.36
CA ASN A 321 19.17 0.27 16.21
C ASN A 321 20.09 -0.52 17.16
N GLN A 322 19.57 -1.51 17.90
CA GLN A 322 20.32 -2.39 18.81
C GLN A 322 21.06 -1.65 19.94
N GLU A 323 20.59 -0.46 20.32
CA GLU A 323 21.16 0.36 21.39
C GLU A 323 20.66 -0.07 22.79
N TYR A 324 20.75 -1.37 23.08
CA TYR A 324 20.15 -2.00 24.27
C TYR A 324 20.57 -1.38 25.60
N SER A 325 21.81 -0.91 25.72
CA SER A 325 22.29 -0.26 26.94
C SER A 325 21.56 1.06 27.22
N LYS A 326 21.27 1.83 26.17
CA LYS A 326 20.53 3.09 26.28
C LYS A 326 19.07 2.84 26.65
N ILE A 327 18.47 1.75 26.16
CA ILE A 327 17.11 1.35 26.57
C ILE A 327 17.06 1.10 28.07
N LEU A 328 17.99 0.30 28.59
CA LEU A 328 18.03 -0.01 30.03
C LEU A 328 18.17 1.27 30.87
N SER A 329 19.10 2.16 30.51
CA SER A 329 19.28 3.43 31.24
C SER A 329 18.04 4.32 31.14
N TYR A 330 17.49 4.47 29.93
CA TYR A 330 16.38 5.39 29.66
C TYR A 330 15.08 4.95 30.36
N VAL A 331 14.71 3.67 30.22
CA VAL A 331 13.52 3.09 30.84
C VAL A 331 13.62 3.12 32.37
N THR A 332 14.82 2.93 32.92
CA THR A 332 15.05 3.02 34.38
C THR A 332 14.94 4.46 34.87
N GLU A 333 15.63 5.40 34.22
CA GLU A 333 15.63 6.82 34.60
C GLU A 333 14.21 7.43 34.57
N LYS A 334 13.41 7.05 33.57
CA LYS A 334 12.04 7.53 33.40
C LYS A 334 10.98 6.67 34.13
N ASN A 335 11.38 5.64 34.88
CA ASN A 335 10.49 4.71 35.60
C ASN A 335 9.46 3.97 34.71
N LEU A 336 9.82 3.63 33.46
CA LEU A 336 8.93 3.04 32.45
C LEU A 336 9.04 1.50 32.35
N ILE A 337 9.70 0.85 33.32
CA ILE A 337 9.99 -0.60 33.27
C ILE A 337 8.72 -1.42 33.06
N ASN A 338 7.62 -1.05 33.73
CA ASN A 338 6.37 -1.80 33.65
C ASN A 338 5.69 -1.73 32.27
N GLU A 339 5.91 -0.65 31.53
CA GLU A 339 5.29 -0.37 30.23
C GLU A 339 6.07 -1.06 29.10
N PHE A 340 7.41 -1.04 29.18
CA PHE A 340 8.32 -1.61 28.18
C PHE A 340 9.04 -2.88 28.70
N LYS A 341 8.37 -3.70 29.52
CA LYS A 341 8.96 -4.93 30.10
C LYS A 341 9.59 -5.86 29.05
N PRO A 342 8.95 -6.16 27.90
CA PRO A 342 9.55 -7.04 26.89
C PRO A 342 10.86 -6.50 26.30
N GLU A 343 10.91 -5.21 25.96
CA GLU A 343 12.08 -4.52 25.42
C GLU A 343 13.20 -4.45 26.47
N TYR A 344 12.85 -4.13 27.70
CA TYR A 344 13.79 -4.09 28.82
C TYR A 344 14.39 -5.48 29.10
N CYS A 345 13.54 -6.51 29.21
CA CYS A 345 13.98 -7.88 29.47
C CYS A 345 14.83 -8.44 28.31
N SER A 346 14.41 -8.25 27.06
CA SER A 346 15.19 -8.70 25.90
C SER A 346 16.52 -7.94 25.76
N SER A 347 16.56 -6.65 26.11
CA SER A 347 17.81 -5.87 26.16
C SER A 347 18.81 -6.41 27.19
N LEU A 348 18.35 -6.86 28.36
CA LEU A 348 19.20 -7.54 29.35
C LEU A 348 19.83 -8.81 28.75
N ILE A 349 19.05 -9.60 28.01
CA ILE A 349 19.51 -10.83 27.37
C ILE A 349 20.55 -10.52 26.28
N TYR A 350 20.31 -9.51 25.45
CA TYR A 350 21.27 -9.07 24.43
C TYR A 350 22.59 -8.58 25.00
N LEU A 351 22.57 -7.99 26.20
CA LEU A 351 23.75 -7.56 26.95
C LEU A 351 24.33 -8.65 27.86
N ASN A 352 23.89 -9.90 27.72
CA ASN A 352 24.33 -11.06 28.51
C ASN A 352 24.11 -10.94 30.03
N ARG A 353 23.15 -10.11 30.47
CA ARG A 353 22.71 -9.98 31.87
C ARG A 353 21.58 -10.98 32.17
N ILE A 354 21.90 -12.27 32.05
CA ILE A 354 20.91 -13.36 32.03
C ILE A 354 20.19 -13.53 33.37
N GLU A 355 20.88 -13.33 34.49
CA GLU A 355 20.32 -13.48 35.84
C GLU A 355 19.24 -12.43 36.12
N ASP A 356 19.50 -11.17 35.78
CA ASP A 356 18.54 -10.07 35.90
C ASP A 356 17.30 -10.33 35.02
N ALA A 357 17.50 -10.84 33.79
CA ALA A 357 16.39 -11.18 32.91
C ALA A 357 15.52 -12.31 33.48
N ILE A 358 16.13 -13.33 34.10
CA ILE A 358 15.44 -14.45 34.74
C ILE A 358 14.62 -13.99 35.94
N GLU A 359 15.12 -13.05 36.74
CA GLU A 359 14.36 -12.48 37.86
C GLU A 359 13.06 -11.82 37.37
N ILE A 360 13.15 -11.03 36.29
CA ILE A 360 11.99 -10.38 35.67
C ILE A 360 11.01 -11.41 35.10
N ILE A 361 11.49 -12.42 34.38
CA ILE A 361 10.63 -13.47 33.83
C ILE A 361 9.97 -14.31 34.94
N THR A 362 10.66 -14.49 36.06
CA THR A 362 10.14 -15.23 37.22
C THR A 362 8.97 -14.50 37.86
N THR A 363 9.05 -13.17 37.95
CA THR A 363 7.97 -12.32 38.45
C THR A 363 6.81 -12.20 37.46
N GLU A 364 7.10 -12.09 36.15
CA GLU A 364 6.11 -11.95 35.08
C GLU A 364 6.22 -13.09 34.06
N ARG A 365 5.51 -14.20 34.34
CA ARG A 365 5.61 -15.43 33.55
C ARG A 365 5.06 -15.31 32.12
N SER A 366 4.27 -14.28 31.82
CA SER A 366 3.77 -14.02 30.46
C SER A 366 4.91 -13.74 29.46
N LEU A 367 6.07 -13.28 29.93
CA LEU A 367 7.26 -13.05 29.11
C LEU A 367 7.83 -14.32 28.46
N LEU A 368 7.50 -15.51 28.97
CA LEU A 368 7.86 -16.80 28.37
C LEU A 368 7.21 -17.05 27.00
N ASP A 369 6.13 -16.31 26.70
CA ASP A 369 5.42 -16.31 25.41
C ASP A 369 5.61 -14.96 24.66
N SER A 370 6.47 -14.06 25.13
CA SER A 370 6.74 -12.76 24.47
C SER A 370 7.71 -12.91 23.31
N GLY A 371 7.31 -12.44 22.12
CA GLY A 371 8.11 -12.56 20.89
C GLY A 371 9.52 -12.00 21.03
N ARG A 372 9.67 -10.75 21.50
CA ARG A 372 10.97 -10.09 21.67
C ARG A 372 11.90 -10.83 22.64
N VAL A 373 11.36 -11.41 23.72
CA VAL A 373 12.14 -12.13 24.73
C VAL A 373 12.59 -13.49 24.21
N VAL A 374 11.69 -14.26 23.61
CA VAL A 374 12.07 -15.57 23.06
C VAL A 374 13.00 -15.46 21.86
N ASP A 375 12.84 -14.41 21.06
CA ASP A 375 13.70 -14.08 19.92
C ASP A 375 15.12 -13.73 20.39
N SER A 376 15.27 -12.91 21.45
CA SER A 376 16.58 -12.60 22.02
C SER A 376 17.23 -13.83 22.68
N ILE A 377 16.42 -14.70 23.30
CA ILE A 377 16.90 -16.00 23.81
C ILE A 377 17.43 -16.86 22.68
N PHE A 378 16.69 -16.99 21.58
CA PHE A 378 17.11 -17.79 20.43
C PHE A 378 18.42 -17.29 19.81
N GLU A 379 18.64 -15.98 19.79
CA GLU A 379 19.88 -15.39 19.28
C GLU A 379 21.07 -15.62 20.24
N LYS A 380 20.90 -15.36 21.55
CA LYS A 380 22.04 -15.29 22.49
C LYS A 380 22.27 -16.54 23.32
N ILE A 381 21.26 -17.36 23.58
CA ILE A 381 21.31 -18.44 24.57
C ILE A 381 21.68 -19.76 23.89
N LYS A 382 22.90 -19.79 23.33
CA LYS A 382 23.44 -20.95 22.59
C LYS A 382 24.49 -21.75 23.39
N THR A 383 24.42 -21.74 24.72
CA THR A 383 25.33 -22.48 25.60
C THR A 383 24.57 -23.34 26.60
N ASN A 384 25.20 -24.43 27.04
CA ASN A 384 24.62 -25.34 28.04
C ASN A 384 24.30 -24.65 29.37
N GLU A 385 25.17 -23.76 29.84
CA GLU A 385 24.95 -23.00 31.07
C GLU A 385 23.67 -22.17 30.98
N ASN A 386 23.54 -21.38 29.93
CA ASN A 386 22.41 -20.48 29.75
C ASN A 386 21.10 -21.26 29.51
N ILE A 387 21.14 -22.34 28.72
CA ILE A 387 19.97 -23.21 28.52
C ILE A 387 19.50 -23.83 29.84
N ARG A 388 20.42 -24.26 30.72
CA ARG A 388 20.05 -24.77 32.05
C ARG A 388 19.37 -23.71 32.91
N LYS A 389 19.88 -22.46 32.88
CA LYS A 389 19.26 -21.34 33.58
C LYS A 389 17.81 -21.10 33.11
N PHE A 390 17.56 -21.03 31.80
CA PHE A 390 16.19 -20.86 31.27
C PHE A 390 15.29 -22.10 31.42
N ASN A 391 15.84 -23.31 31.36
CA ASN A 391 15.07 -24.53 31.62
C ASN A 391 14.54 -24.59 33.06
N SER A 392 15.24 -24.01 34.04
CA SER A 392 14.79 -23.97 35.44
C SER A 392 13.48 -23.18 35.64
N ILE A 393 13.20 -22.22 34.75
CA ILE A 393 11.99 -21.39 34.76
C ILE A 393 11.01 -21.75 33.64
N ASN A 394 11.35 -22.72 32.80
CA ASN A 394 10.52 -23.13 31.67
C ASN A 394 9.22 -23.81 32.15
N LYS A 395 8.14 -23.65 31.38
CA LYS A 395 6.84 -24.28 31.62
C LYS A 395 6.34 -24.93 30.34
N GLN A 396 5.77 -26.13 30.47
CA GLN A 396 5.17 -26.85 29.33
C GLN A 396 4.12 -25.99 28.62
N GLY A 397 4.18 -26.00 27.29
CA GLY A 397 3.29 -25.27 26.39
C GLY A 397 3.67 -23.81 26.15
N THR A 398 4.86 -23.35 26.58
CA THR A 398 5.35 -21.99 26.29
C THR A 398 6.19 -21.93 25.00
N ILE A 399 6.28 -20.75 24.37
CA ILE A 399 7.14 -20.57 23.19
C ILE A 399 8.62 -20.80 23.55
N LEU A 400 9.04 -20.48 24.78
CA LEU A 400 10.38 -20.81 25.27
C LEU A 400 10.71 -22.31 25.16
N GLU A 401 9.78 -23.20 25.54
CA GLU A 401 9.97 -24.65 25.42
C GLU A 401 10.24 -25.08 23.97
N MET A 402 9.49 -24.48 23.03
CA MET A 402 9.65 -24.71 21.60
C MET A 402 11.05 -24.29 21.12
N VAL A 403 11.49 -23.09 21.52
CA VAL A 403 12.80 -22.53 21.17
C VAL A 403 13.94 -23.38 21.73
N ILE A 404 13.90 -23.73 23.02
CA ILE A 404 14.93 -24.58 23.65
C ILE A 404 14.98 -25.97 23.00
N SER A 405 13.83 -26.59 22.75
CA SER A 405 13.76 -27.92 22.12
C SER A 405 14.35 -27.91 20.71
N TYR A 406 14.11 -26.84 19.95
CA TYR A 406 14.71 -26.67 18.62
C TYR A 406 16.22 -26.41 18.69
N MET A 407 16.69 -25.57 19.61
CA MET A 407 18.13 -25.33 19.83
C MET A 407 18.89 -26.61 20.25
N GLN A 408 18.22 -27.54 20.94
CA GLN A 408 18.78 -28.85 21.28
C GLN A 408 18.70 -29.87 20.11
N GLY A 409 18.06 -29.53 18.99
CA GLY A 409 18.01 -30.38 17.79
C GLY A 409 16.94 -31.49 17.82
N ARG A 410 15.95 -31.42 18.73
CA ARG A 410 14.87 -32.42 18.85
C ARG A 410 14.08 -32.55 17.54
N LYS A 411 13.87 -33.76 17.02
CA LYS A 411 13.13 -34.00 15.76
C LYS A 411 11.72 -34.54 15.98
N ASN A 412 11.49 -35.27 17.07
CA ASN A 412 10.19 -35.83 17.44
C ASN A 412 9.34 -34.89 18.32
N PHE A 413 9.60 -33.59 18.30
CA PHE A 413 8.80 -32.59 19.03
C PHE A 413 7.69 -32.03 18.12
N ASP A 414 6.46 -31.92 18.64
CA ASP A 414 5.32 -31.37 17.89
C ASP A 414 5.33 -29.83 17.94
N TYR A 415 6.10 -29.23 17.05
CA TYR A 415 6.21 -27.78 16.92
C TYR A 415 4.89 -27.12 16.51
N MET A 416 4.04 -27.79 15.73
CA MET A 416 2.81 -27.19 15.19
C MET A 416 1.79 -26.85 16.27
N LYS A 417 1.84 -27.51 17.43
CA LYS A 417 1.03 -27.19 18.61
C LYS A 417 1.15 -25.73 19.07
N TYR A 418 2.26 -25.05 18.76
CA TYR A 418 2.56 -23.69 19.24
C TYR A 418 2.14 -22.61 18.23
N ALA A 419 1.62 -22.96 17.06
CA ALA A 419 1.43 -22.03 15.95
C ALA A 419 0.51 -20.84 16.27
N GLY A 420 -0.56 -21.06 17.05
CA GLY A 420 -1.45 -19.97 17.49
C GLY A 420 -0.75 -18.97 18.43
N LYS A 421 0.12 -19.46 19.34
CA LYS A 421 0.87 -18.60 20.25
C LYS A 421 1.93 -17.78 19.51
N VAL A 422 2.66 -18.40 18.59
CA VAL A 422 3.68 -17.73 17.77
C VAL A 422 3.07 -16.58 16.97
N LYS A 423 1.90 -16.81 16.34
CA LYS A 423 1.17 -15.76 15.61
C LYS A 423 0.84 -14.57 16.50
N ASN A 424 0.32 -14.82 17.70
CA ASN A 424 -0.09 -13.74 18.61
C ASN A 424 1.10 -12.98 19.18
N ALA A 425 2.19 -13.69 19.49
CA ALA A 425 3.40 -13.13 20.08
C ALA A 425 4.26 -12.34 19.09
N GLY A 426 4.12 -12.58 17.78
CA GLY A 426 4.94 -11.91 16.77
C GLY A 426 6.39 -12.38 16.70
N SER A 427 6.71 -13.57 17.23
CA SER A 427 8.09 -14.10 17.30
C SER A 427 8.63 -14.51 15.92
N LEU A 428 9.80 -13.97 15.55
CA LEU A 428 10.54 -14.34 14.34
C LEU A 428 11.17 -15.72 14.46
N ALA A 429 11.78 -16.03 15.61
CA ALA A 429 12.36 -17.34 15.87
C ALA A 429 11.26 -18.42 15.82
N GLY A 430 10.10 -18.12 16.39
CA GLY A 430 8.98 -19.05 16.45
C GLY A 430 8.44 -19.42 15.07
N ILE A 431 8.23 -18.44 14.19
CA ILE A 431 7.73 -18.73 12.83
C ILE A 431 8.78 -19.47 12.00
N TYR A 432 10.07 -19.15 12.17
CA TYR A 432 11.18 -19.87 11.52
C TYR A 432 11.20 -21.35 11.91
N ILE A 433 11.06 -21.64 13.21
CA ILE A 433 11.01 -23.02 13.72
C ILE A 433 9.83 -23.78 13.12
N LEU A 434 8.64 -23.19 13.10
CA LEU A 434 7.45 -23.81 12.53
C LEU A 434 7.64 -24.12 11.04
N ALA A 435 8.10 -23.13 10.27
CA ALA A 435 8.25 -23.27 8.82
C ALA A 435 9.31 -24.33 8.45
N THR A 436 10.42 -24.39 9.18
CA THR A 436 11.49 -25.37 8.91
C THR A 436 11.18 -26.77 9.44
N SER A 437 10.25 -26.90 10.39
CA SER A 437 9.87 -28.18 11.02
C SER A 437 8.62 -28.82 10.39
N THR A 438 7.91 -28.11 9.50
CA THR A 438 6.69 -28.62 8.86
C THR A 438 7.00 -29.82 7.96
N ARG A 439 6.32 -30.95 8.18
CA ARG A 439 6.52 -32.17 7.36
C ARG A 439 5.99 -31.94 5.95
N LYS A 440 6.76 -32.35 4.94
CA LYS A 440 6.35 -32.26 3.54
C LYS A 440 4.98 -32.93 3.33
N ASP A 441 4.66 -34.04 3.97
CA ASP A 441 3.48 -34.81 3.54
C ASP A 441 2.14 -34.30 4.10
N ASN A 442 2.13 -33.25 4.95
CA ASN A 442 0.89 -32.67 5.50
C ASN A 442 0.50 -31.36 4.78
N PHE A 443 -0.44 -31.45 3.84
CA PHE A 443 -0.89 -30.31 3.03
C PHE A 443 -1.52 -29.17 3.85
N PHE A 444 -2.25 -29.50 4.93
CA PHE A 444 -2.93 -28.50 5.76
C PHE A 444 -1.94 -27.58 6.48
N ASP A 445 -0.92 -28.15 7.12
CA ASP A 445 0.10 -27.40 7.85
C ASP A 445 0.87 -26.45 6.92
N ARG A 446 1.21 -26.90 5.70
CA ARG A 446 1.89 -26.07 4.70
C ARG A 446 1.07 -24.82 4.33
N ARG A 447 -0.24 -24.98 4.07
CA ARG A 447 -1.11 -23.86 3.71
C ARG A 447 -1.23 -22.87 4.86
N TYR A 448 -1.37 -23.37 6.09
CA TYR A 448 -1.45 -22.53 7.27
C TYR A 448 -0.17 -21.72 7.50
N ILE A 449 1.01 -22.35 7.39
CA ILE A 449 2.29 -21.65 7.51
C ILE A 449 2.50 -20.63 6.40
N ARG A 450 2.14 -20.95 5.14
CA ARG A 450 2.23 -19.99 4.03
C ARG A 450 1.43 -18.73 4.31
N ASN A 451 0.17 -18.89 4.74
CA ASN A 451 -0.68 -17.76 5.13
C ASN A 451 -0.12 -16.95 6.32
N LEU A 452 0.65 -17.58 7.21
CA LEU A 452 1.33 -16.85 8.29
C LEU A 452 2.51 -16.04 7.76
N LEU A 453 3.31 -16.59 6.84
CA LEU A 453 4.48 -15.93 6.27
C LEU A 453 4.11 -14.71 5.40
N ASP A 454 2.87 -14.63 4.92
CA ASP A 454 2.35 -13.48 4.17
C ASP A 454 2.14 -12.21 5.06
N ILE A 455 2.29 -12.32 6.39
CA ILE A 455 2.21 -11.16 7.29
C ILE A 455 3.55 -10.38 7.22
N ASP A 456 3.49 -9.06 6.99
CA ASP A 456 4.66 -8.19 6.72
C ASP A 456 5.85 -8.38 7.67
N ARG A 457 5.61 -8.48 8.97
CA ARG A 457 6.68 -8.68 9.97
C ARG A 457 7.48 -9.98 9.78
N TYR A 458 7.00 -10.95 9.00
CA TYR A 458 7.66 -12.23 8.75
C TYR A 458 8.31 -12.32 7.36
N GLN A 459 8.33 -11.23 6.57
CA GLN A 459 8.92 -11.21 5.24
C GLN A 459 10.39 -11.68 5.22
N ILE A 460 11.18 -11.35 6.25
CA ILE A 460 12.57 -11.82 6.36
C ILE A 460 12.67 -13.35 6.36
N ILE A 461 11.73 -14.03 7.01
CA ILE A 461 11.67 -15.50 7.06
C ILE A 461 11.23 -16.06 5.71
N SER A 462 10.24 -15.43 5.07
CA SER A 462 9.79 -15.79 3.73
C SER A 462 10.96 -15.73 2.73
N SER A 463 11.75 -14.65 2.77
CA SER A 463 12.96 -14.48 1.94
C SER A 463 14.00 -15.56 2.19
N ILE A 464 14.31 -15.87 3.46
CA ILE A 464 15.24 -16.97 3.82
C ILE A 464 14.74 -18.31 3.26
N LEU A 465 13.44 -18.60 3.36
CA LEU A 465 12.87 -19.85 2.86
C LEU A 465 12.89 -19.93 1.33
N SER A 466 12.64 -18.81 0.64
CA SER A 466 12.78 -18.69 -0.80
C SER A 466 14.21 -19.00 -1.24
N ASN A 467 15.22 -18.41 -0.58
CA ASN A 467 16.62 -18.68 -0.86
C ASN A 467 16.97 -20.17 -0.66
N ILE A 468 16.46 -20.78 0.41
CA ILE A 468 16.64 -22.23 0.64
C ILE A 468 16.02 -23.07 -0.48
N GLU A 469 14.87 -22.66 -1.03
CA GLU A 469 14.20 -23.36 -2.13
C GLU A 469 14.97 -23.22 -3.44
N SER A 470 15.41 -22.02 -3.80
CA SER A 470 16.29 -21.77 -4.94
C SER A 470 17.58 -22.60 -4.89
N ILE A 471 18.25 -22.66 -3.72
CA ILE A 471 19.45 -23.50 -3.54
C ILE A 471 19.13 -24.99 -3.79
N LYS A 472 18.00 -25.48 -3.27
CA LYS A 472 17.58 -26.88 -3.47
C LYS A 472 17.25 -27.19 -4.92
N ASN A 473 16.80 -26.20 -5.68
CA ASN A 473 16.53 -26.31 -7.10
C ASN A 473 17.80 -26.20 -7.96
N GLY A 474 18.95 -25.85 -7.35
CA GLY A 474 20.24 -25.72 -8.04
C GLY A 474 20.47 -24.35 -8.67
N GLU A 475 19.71 -23.33 -8.28
CA GLU A 475 19.88 -21.95 -8.75
C GLU A 475 21.10 -21.29 -8.07
N ASP A 476 21.77 -20.40 -8.79
CA ASP A 476 22.82 -19.52 -8.26
C ASP A 476 22.21 -18.21 -7.76
N ILE A 477 22.32 -17.98 -6.45
CA ILE A 477 21.85 -16.75 -5.80
C ILE A 477 23.06 -15.82 -5.71
N GLY A 478 23.02 -14.69 -6.42
CA GLY A 478 24.19 -13.79 -6.57
C GLY A 478 24.74 -13.23 -5.25
N ASP A 479 23.88 -12.94 -4.27
CA ASP A 479 24.27 -12.43 -2.94
C ASP A 479 23.74 -13.36 -1.83
N MET A 480 24.52 -14.38 -1.47
CA MET A 480 24.17 -15.28 -0.36
C MET A 480 24.71 -14.76 0.97
N ASN A 481 23.87 -14.04 1.73
CA ASN A 481 24.15 -13.71 3.13
C ASN A 481 23.36 -14.65 4.06
N ASP A 482 24.08 -15.44 4.84
CA ASP A 482 23.48 -16.31 5.85
C ASP A 482 23.33 -15.60 7.20
N SER A 483 22.47 -16.13 8.06
CA SER A 483 22.12 -15.50 9.33
C SER A 483 22.51 -16.37 10.51
N ARG A 484 23.46 -15.86 11.32
CA ARG A 484 23.79 -16.45 12.63
C ARG A 484 22.56 -16.47 13.56
N TYR A 485 21.66 -15.50 13.42
CA TYR A 485 20.43 -15.42 14.19
C TYR A 485 19.56 -16.67 14.00
N PHE A 486 19.39 -17.14 12.75
CA PHE A 486 18.56 -18.30 12.41
C PHE A 486 19.31 -19.64 12.36
N LEU A 487 20.51 -19.72 12.95
CA LEU A 487 21.34 -20.93 13.01
C LEU A 487 21.83 -21.41 11.62
N TYR A 488 22.31 -20.47 10.78
CA TYR A 488 22.93 -20.73 9.48
C TYR A 488 22.06 -21.53 8.48
N PRO A 489 20.83 -21.08 8.19
CA PRO A 489 19.89 -21.76 7.28
C PRO A 489 20.46 -22.01 5.88
N ILE A 490 21.18 -21.04 5.30
CA ILE A 490 21.71 -21.13 3.93
C ILE A 490 22.88 -22.10 3.87
N THR A 491 23.82 -22.01 4.82
CA THR A 491 24.95 -22.94 4.97
C THR A 491 24.45 -24.38 5.04
N LYS A 492 23.42 -24.63 5.85
CA LYS A 492 22.79 -25.95 5.97
C LYS A 492 22.19 -26.44 4.65
N ALA A 493 21.58 -25.56 3.86
CA ALA A 493 21.02 -25.91 2.55
C ALA A 493 22.12 -26.28 1.54
N LEU A 494 23.18 -25.47 1.47
CA LEU A 494 24.33 -25.69 0.59
C LEU A 494 25.05 -27.02 0.88
N ILE A 495 25.24 -27.36 2.16
CA ILE A 495 25.85 -28.65 2.52
C ILE A 495 24.97 -29.81 2.05
N LYS A 496 23.64 -29.70 2.14
CA LYS A 496 22.72 -30.75 1.66
C LYS A 496 22.75 -30.92 0.14
N THR A 497 22.99 -29.85 -0.60
CA THR A 497 23.16 -29.88 -2.07
C THR A 497 24.60 -30.15 -2.49
N LYS A 498 25.49 -30.50 -1.55
CA LYS A 498 26.92 -30.81 -1.77
C LYS A 498 27.77 -29.64 -2.27
N ARG A 499 27.33 -28.40 -2.04
CA ARG A 499 28.06 -27.16 -2.36
C ARG A 499 28.95 -26.76 -1.18
N TYR A 500 29.90 -27.62 -0.81
CA TYR A 500 30.69 -27.48 0.42
C TYR A 500 31.62 -26.26 0.42
N HIS A 501 32.21 -25.94 -0.74
CA HIS A 501 33.10 -24.78 -0.86
C HIS A 501 32.36 -23.48 -0.56
N GLU A 502 31.19 -23.28 -1.16
CA GLU A 502 30.36 -22.09 -0.93
C GLU A 502 29.85 -22.02 0.51
N ALA A 503 29.41 -23.16 1.07
CA ALA A 503 29.05 -23.25 2.48
C ALA A 503 30.21 -22.83 3.40
N SER A 504 31.43 -23.26 3.06
CA SER A 504 32.66 -22.88 3.77
C SER A 504 32.94 -21.38 3.64
N THR A 505 32.84 -20.81 2.45
CA THR A 505 33.07 -19.37 2.20
C THR A 505 32.08 -18.49 2.96
N ILE A 506 30.79 -18.82 2.92
CA ILE A 506 29.75 -18.08 3.66
C ILE A 506 29.97 -18.19 5.17
N LEU A 507 30.35 -19.36 5.65
CA LEU A 507 30.60 -19.57 7.07
C LEU A 507 31.84 -18.77 7.53
N ASP A 508 32.90 -18.68 6.70
CA ASP A 508 34.09 -17.87 6.96
C ASP A 508 33.79 -16.37 6.94
N SER A 509 32.94 -15.89 6.03
CA SER A 509 32.56 -14.48 5.98
C SER A 509 31.79 -14.04 7.23
N LEU A 510 31.18 -14.97 7.94
CA LEU A 510 30.45 -14.74 9.20
C LEU A 510 31.30 -15.02 10.45
N TYR A 511 32.59 -15.34 10.28
CA TYR A 511 33.48 -15.64 11.39
C TYR A 511 33.62 -14.43 12.34
N SER A 512 33.28 -14.65 13.60
CA SER A 512 33.49 -13.67 14.68
C SER A 512 34.62 -14.13 15.59
N LYS A 513 35.19 -13.21 16.40
CA LYS A 513 36.21 -13.57 17.41
C LYS A 513 35.72 -14.62 18.42
N ASP A 514 34.42 -14.82 18.55
CA ASP A 514 33.79 -15.81 19.43
C ASP A 514 32.66 -16.57 18.69
N PRO A 515 33.01 -17.62 17.90
CA PRO A 515 32.05 -18.41 17.14
C PRO A 515 31.11 -19.21 18.05
N ASP A 516 29.82 -19.33 17.68
CA ASP A 516 28.89 -20.18 18.44
C ASP A 516 29.03 -21.67 18.09
N ALA A 517 28.39 -22.53 18.89
CA ALA A 517 28.45 -23.98 18.71
C ALA A 517 27.97 -24.45 17.33
N PHE A 518 27.03 -23.73 16.69
CA PHE A 518 26.52 -24.07 15.37
C PHE A 518 27.54 -23.80 14.26
N TYR A 519 28.35 -22.74 14.40
CA TYR A 519 29.50 -22.52 13.51
C TYR A 519 30.44 -23.73 13.51
N TYR A 520 30.87 -24.16 14.70
CA TYR A 520 31.77 -25.32 14.84
C TYR A 520 31.14 -26.61 14.31
N TYR A 521 29.84 -26.80 14.52
CA TYR A 521 29.12 -27.93 13.97
C TYR A 521 29.11 -27.95 12.45
N PHE A 522 28.78 -26.83 11.78
CA PHE A 522 28.74 -26.79 10.32
C PHE A 522 30.13 -26.93 9.71
N ARG A 523 31.18 -26.36 10.35
CA ARG A 523 32.58 -26.65 10.00
C ARG A 523 32.88 -28.13 10.08
N ALA A 524 32.58 -28.76 11.21
CA ALA A 524 32.79 -30.19 11.39
C ALA A 524 32.03 -31.02 10.35
N TYR A 525 30.82 -30.61 9.97
CA TYR A 525 30.00 -31.33 9.01
C TYR A 525 30.55 -31.22 7.59
N ILE A 526 31.07 -30.05 7.20
CA ILE A 526 31.80 -29.87 5.92
C ILE A 526 33.03 -30.77 5.88
N GLU A 527 33.91 -30.68 6.88
CA GLU A 527 35.13 -31.50 6.96
C GLU A 527 34.84 -33.01 6.97
N PHE A 528 33.73 -33.40 7.60
CA PHE A 528 33.26 -34.78 7.58
C PHE A 528 32.84 -35.24 6.18
N GLN A 529 32.15 -34.40 5.40
CA GLN A 529 31.81 -34.74 4.01
C GLN A 529 33.05 -34.80 3.11
N ASP A 530 34.05 -33.94 3.36
CA ASP A 530 35.34 -33.92 2.67
C ASP A 530 36.31 -35.01 3.18
N SER A 531 35.86 -35.88 4.10
CA SER A 531 36.63 -36.98 4.70
C SER A 531 37.86 -36.55 5.52
N ASN A 532 37.95 -35.29 5.92
CA ASN A 532 38.96 -34.77 6.84
C ASN A 532 38.52 -35.00 8.30
N PHE A 533 38.57 -36.27 8.73
CA PHE A 533 38.05 -36.63 10.05
C PHE A 533 38.82 -36.06 11.24
N GLY A 534 40.10 -35.67 11.06
CA GLY A 534 40.90 -35.07 12.13
C GLY A 534 40.32 -33.73 12.58
N ASP A 535 40.12 -32.83 11.62
CA ASP A 535 39.55 -31.52 11.86
C ASP A 535 38.05 -31.59 12.15
N ALA A 536 37.33 -32.54 11.54
CA ALA A 536 35.92 -32.76 11.88
C ALA A 536 35.72 -33.13 13.37
N ILE A 537 36.60 -33.97 13.94
CA ILE A 537 36.57 -34.31 15.38
C ILE A 537 36.85 -33.06 16.21
N LYS A 538 37.92 -32.32 15.89
CA LYS A 538 38.29 -31.12 16.65
C LYS A 538 37.13 -30.12 16.73
N HIS A 539 36.50 -29.83 15.59
CA HIS A 539 35.40 -28.86 15.55
C HIS A 539 34.11 -29.39 16.20
N VAL A 540 33.75 -30.67 16.04
CA VAL A 540 32.52 -31.17 16.67
C VAL A 540 32.65 -31.31 18.19
N GLU A 541 33.83 -31.63 18.72
CA GLU A 541 34.09 -31.61 20.16
C GLU A 541 33.95 -30.20 20.73
N GLU A 542 34.43 -29.19 20.00
CA GLU A 542 34.25 -27.78 20.38
C GLU A 542 32.75 -27.39 20.35
N ALA A 543 31.99 -27.88 19.38
CA ALA A 543 30.54 -27.65 19.35
C ALA A 543 29.83 -28.29 20.56
N ILE A 544 30.18 -29.54 20.90
CA ILE A 544 29.60 -30.30 22.02
C ILE A 544 29.99 -29.68 23.37
N SER A 545 31.22 -29.20 23.52
CA SER A 545 31.67 -28.58 24.77
C SER A 545 30.89 -27.32 25.13
N VAL A 546 30.40 -26.60 24.11
CA VAL A 546 29.59 -25.38 24.25
C VAL A 546 28.10 -25.71 24.42
N LEU A 547 27.56 -26.63 23.62
CA LEU A 547 26.12 -26.91 23.55
C LEU A 547 25.80 -28.40 23.32
N ASP A 548 24.96 -28.95 24.21
CA ASP A 548 24.37 -30.28 24.10
C ASP A 548 23.27 -30.27 23.04
N ASN A 549 23.58 -30.80 21.85
CA ASN A 549 22.66 -30.84 20.72
C ASN A 549 22.67 -32.22 20.04
N VAL A 550 21.48 -32.71 19.66
CA VAL A 550 21.27 -34.01 19.01
C VAL A 550 22.08 -34.14 17.72
N ASP A 551 22.03 -33.13 16.86
CA ASP A 551 22.70 -33.15 15.55
C ASP A 551 24.25 -33.19 15.72
N PHE A 552 24.78 -32.56 16.78
CA PHE A 552 26.22 -32.52 17.06
C PHE A 552 26.74 -33.88 17.55
N LEU A 553 26.03 -34.46 18.54
CA LEU A 553 26.33 -35.80 19.04
C LEU A 553 26.19 -36.86 17.95
N ALA A 554 25.16 -36.74 17.09
CA ALA A 554 24.97 -37.64 15.96
C ALA A 554 26.16 -37.58 14.99
N LEU A 555 26.64 -36.38 14.66
CA LEU A 555 27.82 -36.21 13.80
C LEU A 555 29.06 -36.85 14.44
N ARG A 556 29.30 -36.62 15.73
CA ARG A 556 30.45 -37.20 16.43
C ARG A 556 30.42 -38.72 16.48
N ILE A 557 29.24 -39.31 16.67
CA ILE A 557 29.01 -40.76 16.59
C ILE A 557 29.27 -41.26 15.17
N ASN A 558 28.74 -40.58 14.15
CA ASN A 558 28.96 -40.96 12.75
C ASN A 558 30.45 -40.94 12.38
N ILE A 559 31.21 -39.95 12.86
CA ILE A 559 32.67 -39.92 12.71
C ILE A 559 33.33 -41.10 13.43
N ALA A 560 32.88 -41.41 14.66
CA ALA A 560 33.43 -42.54 15.42
C ALA A 560 33.22 -43.86 14.68
N LEU A 561 32.01 -44.09 14.17
CA LEU A 561 31.65 -45.27 13.39
C LEU A 561 32.42 -45.34 12.07
N ALA A 562 32.58 -44.23 11.36
CA ALA A 562 33.37 -44.17 10.12
C ALA A 562 34.86 -44.49 10.33
N LYS A 563 35.42 -44.09 11.48
CA LYS A 563 36.82 -44.39 11.85
C LYS A 563 36.99 -45.69 12.63
N ASN A 564 35.90 -46.42 12.90
CA ASN A 564 35.89 -47.60 13.77
C ASN A 564 36.52 -47.33 15.16
N THR A 565 36.16 -46.21 15.76
CA THR A 565 36.57 -45.79 17.12
C THR A 565 35.39 -45.83 18.08
N ASN A 566 35.60 -45.54 19.37
CA ASN A 566 34.59 -45.68 20.42
C ASN A 566 33.39 -44.71 20.22
N ALA A 567 32.27 -45.25 19.71
CA ALA A 567 30.99 -44.57 19.56
C ALA A 567 30.06 -44.69 20.79
N GLU A 568 30.36 -45.63 21.71
CA GLU A 568 29.54 -45.91 22.89
C GLU A 568 29.42 -44.69 23.79
N THR A 569 30.54 -44.03 24.11
CA THR A 569 30.56 -42.90 25.05
C THR A 569 29.58 -41.81 24.66
N TYR A 570 29.58 -41.36 23.39
CA TYR A 570 28.69 -40.30 22.91
C TYR A 570 27.24 -40.78 22.76
N THR A 571 27.04 -42.05 22.40
CA THR A 571 25.69 -42.63 22.34
C THR A 571 25.07 -42.70 23.73
N LYS A 572 25.86 -43.08 24.74
CA LYS A 572 25.44 -43.08 26.15
C LYS A 572 25.14 -41.66 26.64
N SER A 573 26.02 -40.69 26.38
CA SER A 573 25.77 -39.28 26.70
C SER A 573 24.46 -38.77 26.08
N ALA A 574 24.19 -39.11 24.82
CA ALA A 574 22.93 -38.74 24.17
C ALA A 574 21.71 -39.38 24.87
N ILE A 575 21.80 -40.65 25.27
CA ILE A 575 20.73 -41.34 26.01
C ILE A 575 20.50 -40.70 27.39
N ASP A 576 21.57 -40.37 28.11
CA ASP A 576 21.51 -39.74 29.43
C ASP A 576 20.84 -38.33 29.36
N LEU A 577 21.00 -37.64 28.23
CA LEU A 577 20.32 -36.38 27.90
C LEU A 577 18.89 -36.59 27.34
N GLY A 578 18.45 -37.84 27.20
CA GLY A 578 17.15 -38.22 26.66
C GLY A 578 17.00 -38.06 25.15
N PHE A 579 18.09 -37.89 24.40
CA PHE A 579 18.12 -37.67 22.93
C PHE A 579 17.88 -38.97 22.13
N THR A 580 16.69 -39.56 22.25
CA THR A 580 16.35 -40.80 21.52
C THR A 580 16.22 -40.63 20.00
N ASP A 581 16.11 -39.39 19.51
CA ASP A 581 16.13 -39.04 18.09
C ASP A 581 17.41 -39.51 17.37
N ILE A 582 18.50 -39.65 18.12
CA ILE A 582 19.83 -39.98 17.60
C ILE A 582 19.87 -41.32 16.88
N PHE A 583 19.07 -42.30 17.30
CA PHE A 583 19.05 -43.64 16.70
C PHE A 583 18.62 -43.61 15.23
N GLY A 584 17.70 -42.73 14.86
CA GLY A 584 17.28 -42.57 13.46
C GLY A 584 18.41 -42.01 12.59
N MET A 585 19.18 -41.05 13.12
CA MET A 585 20.31 -40.46 12.41
C MET A 585 21.45 -41.46 12.24
N ILE A 586 21.78 -42.22 13.29
CA ILE A 586 22.81 -43.27 13.23
C ILE A 586 22.39 -44.38 12.26
N TYR A 587 21.14 -44.84 12.34
CA TYR A 587 20.61 -45.86 11.43
C TYR A 587 20.75 -45.45 9.96
N ASN A 588 20.26 -44.26 9.61
CA ASN A 588 20.35 -43.74 8.25
C ASN A 588 21.80 -43.62 7.76
N PHE A 589 22.72 -43.21 8.64
CA PHE A 589 24.13 -43.10 8.32
C PHE A 589 24.79 -44.47 8.06
N VAL A 590 24.62 -45.41 8.99
CA VAL A 590 25.21 -46.75 8.91
C VAL A 590 24.71 -47.50 7.68
N VAL A 591 23.41 -47.41 7.36
CA VAL A 591 22.81 -48.03 6.18
C VAL A 591 23.31 -47.39 4.89
N SER A 592 23.22 -46.06 4.77
CA SER A 592 23.56 -45.35 3.52
C SER A 592 25.05 -45.45 3.14
N ARG A 593 25.93 -45.58 4.14
CA ARG A 593 27.38 -45.71 3.94
C ARG A 593 27.88 -47.16 4.06
N ASN A 594 26.98 -48.12 4.33
CA ASN A 594 27.29 -49.53 4.57
C ASN A 594 28.44 -49.75 5.57
N ILE A 595 28.35 -49.11 6.74
CA ILE A 595 29.40 -49.13 7.78
C ILE A 595 29.36 -50.46 8.53
N ASP A 596 30.51 -51.14 8.64
CA ASP A 596 30.69 -52.28 9.56
C ASP A 596 31.11 -51.76 10.94
N VAL A 597 30.24 -51.93 11.94
CA VAL A 597 30.48 -51.41 13.29
C VAL A 597 31.37 -52.34 14.12
N SER A 598 32.12 -51.77 15.08
CA SER A 598 32.98 -52.51 16.01
C SER A 598 32.20 -53.49 16.89
N GLU A 599 32.86 -54.52 17.40
CA GLU A 599 32.21 -55.53 18.25
C GLU A 599 31.76 -54.93 19.59
N GLU A 600 32.57 -54.04 20.18
CA GLU A 600 32.22 -53.34 21.41
C GLU A 600 30.92 -52.53 21.25
N PHE A 601 30.77 -51.85 20.12
CA PHE A 601 29.55 -51.09 19.85
C PHE A 601 28.32 -52.00 19.65
N ARG A 602 28.50 -53.20 19.08
CA ARG A 602 27.41 -54.19 18.98
C ARG A 602 26.95 -54.68 20.35
N GLU A 603 27.90 -55.06 21.21
CA GLU A 603 27.58 -55.49 22.56
C GLU A 603 26.85 -54.40 23.34
N TYR A 604 27.29 -53.15 23.16
CA TYR A 604 26.62 -51.99 23.73
C TYR A 604 25.19 -51.85 23.20
N LEU A 605 24.99 -51.85 21.88
CA LEU A 605 23.65 -51.78 21.27
C LEU A 605 22.74 -52.89 21.80
N GLU A 606 23.24 -54.13 21.94
CA GLU A 606 22.44 -55.25 22.43
C GLU A 606 21.90 -54.99 23.84
N LYS A 607 22.72 -54.39 24.73
CA LYS A 607 22.38 -54.08 26.12
C LYS A 607 21.37 -52.91 26.29
N ILE A 608 21.22 -52.03 25.29
CA ILE A 608 20.29 -50.88 25.39
C ILE A 608 18.84 -51.37 25.32
N ASP A 609 18.05 -51.17 26.38
CA ASP A 609 16.63 -51.54 26.40
C ASP A 609 15.70 -50.32 26.34
N ILE A 610 15.64 -49.66 25.18
CA ILE A 610 14.77 -48.51 24.92
C ILE A 610 13.75 -48.90 23.84
N LYS A 611 12.46 -48.63 24.10
CA LYS A 611 11.39 -48.83 23.11
C LYS A 611 11.43 -47.75 22.04
N ASN A 612 12.22 -47.96 20.99
CA ASN A 612 12.35 -47.04 19.87
C ASN A 612 12.50 -47.82 18.55
N VAL A 613 11.67 -47.49 17.55
CA VAL A 613 11.64 -48.20 16.26
C VAL A 613 12.97 -48.09 15.52
N TYR A 614 13.63 -46.91 15.53
CA TYR A 614 14.92 -46.72 14.89
C TYR A 614 16.04 -47.48 15.61
N LEU A 615 15.96 -47.63 16.93
CA LEU A 615 16.88 -48.50 17.65
C LEU A 615 16.71 -49.97 17.24
N TYR A 616 15.48 -50.46 17.08
CA TYR A 616 15.25 -51.83 16.60
C TYR A 616 15.79 -52.03 15.18
N ARG A 617 15.59 -51.06 14.29
CA ARG A 617 16.18 -51.08 12.93
C ARG A 617 17.70 -51.08 12.96
N LEU A 618 18.30 -50.22 13.79
CA LEU A 618 19.75 -50.17 13.98
C LEU A 618 20.31 -51.49 14.53
N LYS A 619 19.70 -52.07 15.56
CA LYS A 619 20.09 -53.37 16.11
C LYS A 619 19.98 -54.49 15.07
N SER A 620 18.89 -54.50 14.30
CA SER A 620 18.71 -55.47 13.22
C SER A 620 19.79 -55.37 12.15
N TYR A 621 20.30 -54.16 11.87
CA TYR A 621 21.33 -53.95 10.87
C TYR A 621 22.73 -54.26 11.39
N CYS A 622 23.05 -53.80 12.60
CA CYS A 622 24.40 -53.82 13.16
C CYS A 622 24.80 -55.14 13.81
N LEU A 623 23.86 -55.86 14.44
CA LEU A 623 24.17 -57.10 15.15
C LEU A 623 24.49 -58.23 14.16
N ARG A 624 25.35 -59.17 14.59
CA ARG A 624 25.76 -60.32 13.74
C ARG A 624 25.04 -61.61 14.09
N ASP A 625 24.67 -61.80 15.37
CA ASP A 625 23.95 -63.00 15.79
C ASP A 625 22.58 -63.08 15.09
N TYR A 626 22.35 -64.20 14.39
CA TYR A 626 21.15 -64.40 13.59
C TYR A 626 19.87 -64.30 14.45
N LYS A 627 19.87 -64.83 15.68
CA LYS A 627 18.69 -64.77 16.55
C LYS A 627 18.38 -63.35 16.97
N SER A 628 19.39 -62.57 17.35
CA SER A 628 19.23 -61.16 17.70
C SER A 628 18.77 -60.33 16.50
N VAL A 629 19.39 -60.50 15.33
CA VAL A 629 18.99 -59.82 14.08
C VAL A 629 17.54 -60.15 13.70
N LEU A 630 17.15 -61.42 13.78
CA LEU A 630 15.78 -61.86 13.51
C LEU A 630 14.78 -61.27 14.51
N LYS A 631 15.13 -61.27 15.80
CA LYS A 631 14.30 -60.67 16.87
C LYS A 631 14.04 -59.19 16.62
N TYR A 632 15.08 -58.40 16.34
CA TYR A 632 14.94 -56.95 16.19
C TYR A 632 14.32 -56.52 14.85
N SER A 633 14.53 -57.28 13.78
CA SER A 633 13.77 -57.06 12.53
C SER A 633 12.27 -57.36 12.72
N ALA A 634 11.91 -58.41 13.45
CA ALA A 634 10.51 -58.68 13.79
C ALA A 634 9.88 -57.59 14.68
N LEU A 635 10.63 -57.06 15.66
CA LEU A 635 10.18 -55.94 16.49
C LEU A 635 9.98 -54.66 15.67
N SER A 636 10.85 -54.39 14.69
CA SER A 636 10.70 -53.26 13.76
C SER A 636 9.40 -53.39 12.94
N LEU A 637 9.11 -54.59 12.43
CA LEU A 637 7.85 -54.89 11.73
C LEU A 637 6.61 -54.74 12.62
N LEU A 638 6.71 -55.09 13.91
CA LEU A 638 5.59 -55.01 14.86
C LEU A 638 5.24 -53.57 15.23
N TYR A 639 6.24 -52.73 15.51
CA TYR A 639 6.03 -51.38 16.04
C TYR A 639 6.09 -50.26 14.99
N GLY A 640 6.69 -50.50 13.81
CA GLY A 640 6.83 -49.50 12.76
C GLY A 640 6.34 -49.95 11.38
N GLY A 641 6.53 -51.23 11.03
CA GLY A 641 6.04 -51.92 9.84
C GLY A 641 5.88 -51.09 8.55
N ASN A 642 6.97 -50.88 7.81
CA ASN A 642 6.95 -50.37 6.43
C ASN A 642 7.48 -51.41 5.42
N SER A 643 7.47 -51.08 4.12
CA SER A 643 7.93 -52.00 3.07
C SER A 643 9.42 -52.32 3.19
N GLU A 644 10.25 -51.38 3.61
CA GLU A 644 11.69 -51.58 3.84
C GLU A 644 11.96 -52.58 4.97
N ASP A 645 11.19 -52.52 6.06
CA ASP A 645 11.26 -53.49 7.16
C ASP A 645 10.94 -54.92 6.67
N VAL A 646 10.04 -55.07 5.71
CA VAL A 646 9.65 -56.38 5.13
C VAL A 646 10.76 -56.94 4.24
N VAL A 647 11.33 -56.10 3.37
CA VAL A 647 12.44 -56.49 2.50
C VAL A 647 13.67 -56.88 3.34
N ASN A 648 13.95 -56.12 4.39
CA ASN A 648 15.04 -56.42 5.32
C ASN A 648 14.80 -57.73 6.07
N HIS A 649 13.61 -57.95 6.63
CA HIS A 649 13.28 -59.18 7.34
C HIS A 649 13.31 -60.41 6.42
N TYR A 650 12.82 -60.29 5.18
CA TYR A 650 12.97 -61.35 4.16
C TYR A 650 14.44 -61.69 3.91
N SER A 651 15.28 -60.67 3.72
CA SER A 651 16.70 -60.85 3.43
C SER A 651 17.43 -61.55 4.58
N ILE A 652 17.02 -61.30 5.82
CA ILE A 652 17.51 -61.99 7.02
C ILE A 652 17.08 -63.46 7.00
N LEU A 653 15.78 -63.74 6.86
CA LEU A 653 15.27 -65.11 6.81
C LEU A 653 15.89 -65.94 5.68
N LYS A 654 16.19 -65.31 4.54
CA LYS A 654 16.76 -65.99 3.36
C LYS A 654 18.15 -66.57 3.65
N LYS A 655 18.92 -65.95 4.56
CA LYS A 655 20.26 -66.41 4.93
C LYS A 655 20.24 -67.76 5.66
N ASP A 656 19.19 -68.03 6.42
CA ASP A 656 19.00 -69.30 7.12
C ASP A 656 18.36 -70.33 6.20
N ASN A 657 17.22 -69.98 5.61
CA ASN A 657 16.51 -70.86 4.69
C ASN A 657 15.71 -70.06 3.66
N GLU A 658 16.09 -70.20 2.39
CA GLU A 658 15.43 -69.55 1.25
C GLU A 658 13.93 -69.91 1.18
N LEU A 659 13.52 -71.13 1.56
CA LEU A 659 12.11 -71.53 1.61
C LEU A 659 11.36 -70.83 2.74
N THR A 660 11.94 -70.73 3.94
CA THR A 660 11.31 -70.01 5.07
C THR A 660 11.10 -68.54 4.74
N ALA A 661 12.08 -67.92 4.08
CA ALA A 661 11.98 -66.54 3.60
C ALA A 661 10.89 -66.37 2.53
N VAL A 662 10.80 -67.31 1.60
CA VAL A 662 9.71 -67.35 0.61
C VAL A 662 8.36 -67.55 1.30
N TYR A 663 8.24 -68.44 2.29
CA TYR A 663 7.00 -68.62 3.06
C TYR A 663 6.59 -67.36 3.84
N PHE A 664 7.57 -66.64 4.41
CA PHE A 664 7.32 -65.33 5.02
C PHE A 664 6.75 -64.36 3.99
N LEU A 665 7.37 -64.24 2.80
CA LEU A 665 6.84 -63.39 1.74
C LEU A 665 5.46 -63.85 1.27
N GLU A 666 5.23 -65.16 1.13
CA GLU A 666 3.93 -65.72 0.78
C GLU A 666 2.83 -65.33 1.78
N HIS A 667 3.19 -65.22 3.07
CA HIS A 667 2.29 -64.80 4.13
C HIS A 667 2.07 -63.28 4.16
N TYR A 668 3.11 -62.49 3.87
CA TYR A 668 3.09 -61.02 3.98
C TYR A 668 2.85 -60.28 2.65
N LYS A 669 2.88 -60.96 1.50
CA LYS A 669 2.73 -60.38 0.14
C LYS A 669 1.44 -59.57 -0.02
N ASN A 670 0.37 -59.93 0.70
CA ASN A 670 -0.90 -59.22 0.62
C ASN A 670 -0.90 -57.85 1.30
N LYS A 671 -0.01 -57.63 2.27
CA LYS A 671 0.11 -56.37 3.03
C LYS A 671 1.13 -55.42 2.38
N TYR A 672 2.14 -55.95 1.71
CA TYR A 672 3.21 -55.17 1.06
C TYR A 672 3.55 -55.74 -0.32
N TYR A 673 3.38 -54.94 -1.38
CA TYR A 673 3.49 -55.41 -2.76
C TYR A 673 4.93 -55.79 -3.18
N GLU A 674 5.94 -55.22 -2.53
CA GLU A 674 7.36 -55.55 -2.76
C GLU A 674 7.64 -57.04 -2.57
N GLY A 675 6.84 -57.75 -1.75
CA GLY A 675 6.91 -59.20 -1.62
C GLY A 675 6.66 -59.95 -2.94
N TYR A 676 5.72 -59.47 -3.77
CA TYR A 676 5.46 -60.07 -5.10
C TYR A 676 6.63 -59.83 -6.07
N ILE A 677 7.24 -58.64 -6.03
CA ILE A 677 8.41 -58.32 -6.87
C ILE A 677 9.56 -59.25 -6.53
N ILE A 678 9.84 -59.44 -5.23
CA ILE A 678 10.93 -60.32 -4.78
C ILE A 678 10.65 -61.79 -5.15
N LEU A 679 9.41 -62.25 -5.02
CA LEU A 679 9.00 -63.59 -5.46
C LEU A 679 9.17 -63.77 -6.98
N SER A 680 8.84 -62.74 -7.78
CA SER A 680 9.05 -62.75 -9.22
C SER A 680 10.53 -62.93 -9.61
N SER A 681 11.41 -62.13 -9.01
CA SER A 681 12.87 -62.21 -9.22
C SER A 681 13.42 -63.57 -8.79
N TYR A 682 12.91 -64.11 -7.68
CA TYR A 682 13.28 -65.45 -7.20
C TYR A 682 12.96 -66.51 -8.26
N TYR A 683 11.73 -66.58 -8.75
CA TYR A 683 11.36 -67.57 -9.76
C TYR A 683 12.03 -67.34 -11.12
N TYR A 684 12.37 -66.09 -11.47
CA TYR A 684 13.16 -65.76 -12.66
C TYR A 684 14.53 -66.42 -12.59
N SER A 685 15.23 -66.23 -11.47
CA SER A 685 16.57 -66.78 -11.25
C SER A 685 16.61 -68.31 -11.26
N LYS A 686 15.53 -68.98 -10.85
CA LYS A 686 15.38 -70.44 -10.94
C LYS A 686 14.99 -70.93 -12.35
N ARG A 687 14.93 -70.04 -13.34
CA ARG A 687 14.48 -70.29 -14.72
C ARG A 687 13.03 -70.79 -14.81
N ILE A 688 12.23 -70.55 -13.78
CA ILE A 688 10.81 -70.87 -13.76
C ILE A 688 10.05 -69.64 -14.27
N LEU A 689 10.26 -69.31 -15.55
CA LEU A 689 9.73 -68.10 -16.19
C LEU A 689 8.21 -67.94 -16.00
N LYS A 690 7.46 -69.05 -16.02
CA LYS A 690 6.00 -69.03 -15.81
C LYS A 690 5.62 -68.48 -14.44
N LYS A 691 6.27 -68.93 -13.36
CA LYS A 691 6.02 -68.42 -12.00
C LYS A 691 6.59 -67.01 -11.85
N SER A 692 7.75 -66.72 -12.43
CA SER A 692 8.32 -65.38 -12.42
C SER A 692 7.36 -64.34 -12.99
N LEU A 693 6.79 -64.64 -14.15
CA LEU A 693 5.76 -63.84 -14.78
C LEU A 693 4.49 -63.78 -13.94
N GLU A 694 4.04 -64.89 -13.34
CA GLU A 694 2.86 -64.92 -12.46
C GLU A 694 3.01 -63.95 -11.28
N TYR A 695 4.12 -64.02 -10.53
CA TYR A 695 4.34 -63.10 -9.40
C TYR A 695 4.64 -61.68 -9.87
N PHE A 696 5.28 -61.49 -11.02
CA PHE A 696 5.46 -60.15 -11.60
C PHE A 696 4.11 -59.52 -11.89
N ASN A 697 3.22 -60.28 -12.55
CA ASN A 697 1.87 -59.87 -12.88
C ASN A 697 1.06 -59.57 -11.62
N LEU A 698 1.19 -60.37 -10.55
CA LEU A 698 0.53 -60.09 -9.27
C LEU A 698 1.10 -58.85 -8.56
N ALA A 699 2.41 -58.63 -8.61
CA ALA A 699 3.05 -57.41 -8.11
C ALA A 699 2.51 -56.20 -8.83
N TYR A 700 2.41 -56.32 -10.15
CA TYR A 700 1.98 -55.29 -11.05
C TYR A 700 0.48 -54.96 -10.87
N VAL A 701 -0.39 -55.97 -10.75
CA VAL A 701 -1.82 -55.79 -10.42
C VAL A 701 -2.02 -55.11 -9.05
N ARG A 702 -1.14 -55.36 -8.09
CA ARG A 702 -1.21 -54.76 -6.75
C ARG A 702 -0.63 -53.35 -6.68
N ASN A 703 0.42 -53.08 -7.44
CA ASN A 703 1.05 -51.77 -7.53
C ASN A 703 1.81 -51.64 -8.86
N SER A 704 1.36 -50.71 -9.69
CA SER A 704 1.93 -50.45 -11.01
C SER A 704 3.40 -50.03 -10.98
N ILE A 705 3.94 -49.57 -9.83
CA ILE A 705 5.38 -49.28 -9.65
C ILE A 705 6.27 -50.48 -9.99
N ALA A 706 5.74 -51.71 -9.96
CA ALA A 706 6.47 -52.92 -10.35
C ALA A 706 7.11 -52.86 -11.76
N VAL A 707 6.54 -52.11 -12.71
CA VAL A 707 7.14 -51.91 -14.05
C VAL A 707 8.47 -51.16 -14.05
N LYS A 708 8.76 -50.42 -12.97
CA LYS A 708 10.06 -49.75 -12.79
C LYS A 708 11.17 -50.72 -12.39
N ASN A 709 10.85 -51.97 -12.07
CA ASN A 709 11.87 -52.97 -11.79
C ASN A 709 12.70 -53.22 -13.08
N PRO A 710 14.04 -53.23 -13.02
CA PRO A 710 14.89 -53.50 -14.17
C PRO A 710 14.55 -54.80 -14.92
N LEU A 711 14.04 -55.81 -14.21
CA LEU A 711 13.57 -57.07 -14.80
C LEU A 711 12.43 -56.86 -15.81
N PHE A 712 11.68 -55.77 -15.74
CA PHE A 712 10.62 -55.46 -16.70
C PHE A 712 11.21 -55.35 -18.12
N GLN A 713 12.28 -54.58 -18.28
CA GLN A 713 12.95 -54.41 -19.56
C GLN A 713 13.57 -55.71 -20.09
N GLU A 714 14.19 -56.50 -19.19
CA GLU A 714 14.82 -57.77 -19.55
C GLU A 714 13.81 -58.89 -19.88
N LEU A 715 12.70 -58.97 -19.15
CA LEU A 715 11.63 -59.94 -19.40
C LEU A 715 10.90 -59.67 -20.72
N PHE A 716 10.90 -58.43 -21.22
CA PHE A 716 10.01 -57.99 -22.30
C PHE A 716 10.67 -57.43 -23.57
N MET A 717 12.00 -57.20 -23.61
CA MET A 717 12.71 -56.77 -24.85
C MET A 717 13.09 -57.92 -25.80
N GLY A 718 13.09 -59.18 -25.36
CA GLY A 718 13.51 -60.33 -26.18
C GLY A 718 12.42 -61.37 -26.50
N VAL A 719 11.25 -61.26 -25.87
CA VAL A 719 10.18 -62.27 -25.96
C VAL A 719 8.85 -61.56 -26.24
N PRO A 720 8.04 -62.03 -27.21
CA PRO A 720 6.69 -61.50 -27.40
C PRO A 720 5.91 -61.60 -26.10
N LEU A 721 5.32 -60.49 -25.68
CA LEU A 721 4.38 -60.50 -24.58
C LEU A 721 3.28 -61.50 -24.91
N SER A 722 2.98 -62.42 -23.97
CA SER A 722 1.80 -63.27 -24.14
C SER A 722 0.57 -62.38 -24.25
N SER A 723 -0.46 -62.81 -24.99
CA SER A 723 -1.72 -62.07 -25.09
C SER A 723 -2.31 -61.77 -23.71
N ALA A 724 -2.14 -62.65 -22.72
CA ALA A 724 -2.56 -62.39 -21.34
C ALA A 724 -1.85 -61.18 -20.68
N ILE A 725 -0.60 -60.89 -21.05
CA ILE A 725 0.17 -59.74 -20.51
C ILE A 725 -0.08 -58.48 -21.31
N ILE A 726 -0.21 -58.57 -22.63
CA ILE A 726 -0.71 -57.44 -23.43
C ILE A 726 -2.08 -57.06 -22.88
N ASN A 727 -3.01 -58.02 -22.78
CA ASN A 727 -4.31 -57.81 -22.17
C ASN A 727 -4.20 -57.32 -20.72
N ALA A 728 -3.21 -57.78 -19.93
CA ALA A 728 -3.00 -57.27 -18.57
C ALA A 728 -2.56 -55.81 -18.60
N MET A 729 -1.53 -55.44 -19.36
CA MET A 729 -1.01 -54.07 -19.53
C MET A 729 -2.08 -53.13 -20.10
N GLU A 730 -2.89 -53.62 -21.03
CA GLU A 730 -4.06 -52.93 -21.57
C GLU A 730 -5.13 -52.76 -20.47
N SER A 731 -5.44 -53.83 -19.72
CA SER A 731 -6.44 -53.80 -18.63
C SER A 731 -6.03 -52.95 -17.43
N THR A 732 -4.74 -52.67 -17.29
CA THR A 732 -4.14 -51.99 -16.12
C THR A 732 -3.58 -50.61 -16.45
N GLY A 733 -3.53 -50.25 -17.73
CA GLY A 733 -3.19 -48.89 -18.15
C GLY A 733 -1.72 -48.62 -18.46
N GLU A 734 -0.86 -49.64 -18.64
CA GLU A 734 0.58 -49.47 -18.97
C GLU A 734 0.85 -49.12 -20.43
N TRP A 735 0.02 -48.25 -20.97
CA TRP A 735 0.06 -47.82 -22.35
C TRP A 735 1.39 -47.19 -22.74
N PHE A 736 2.07 -46.52 -21.80
CA PHE A 736 3.39 -45.94 -22.04
C PHE A 736 4.43 -47.02 -22.34
N HIS A 737 4.52 -48.05 -21.51
CA HIS A 737 5.48 -49.14 -21.70
C HIS A 737 5.15 -49.96 -22.96
N LEU A 738 3.85 -50.14 -23.25
CA LEU A 738 3.40 -50.79 -24.47
C LEU A 738 3.73 -49.95 -25.73
N MET A 739 3.55 -48.63 -25.67
CA MET A 739 3.93 -47.70 -26.74
C MET A 739 5.45 -47.74 -26.98
N VAL A 740 6.26 -47.65 -25.92
CA VAL A 740 7.73 -47.72 -26.01
C VAL A 740 8.18 -49.06 -26.61
N TYR A 741 7.53 -50.17 -26.24
CA TYR A 741 7.75 -51.48 -26.83
C TYR A 741 7.54 -51.46 -28.36
N TYR A 742 6.42 -50.93 -28.86
CA TYR A 742 6.16 -50.84 -30.30
C TYR A 742 7.03 -49.78 -31.01
N TYR A 743 7.36 -48.68 -30.35
CA TYR A 743 8.26 -47.63 -30.88
C TYR A 743 9.65 -48.17 -31.17
N ASN A 744 10.24 -48.90 -30.22
CA ASN A 744 11.57 -49.51 -30.38
C ASN A 744 11.60 -50.57 -31.50
N ARG A 745 10.45 -51.19 -31.80
CA ARG A 745 10.27 -52.12 -32.92
C ARG A 745 9.98 -51.43 -34.25
N LYS A 746 9.93 -50.09 -34.27
CA LYS A 746 9.57 -49.25 -35.44
C LYS A 746 8.16 -49.52 -35.99
N GLU A 747 7.28 -50.06 -35.16
CA GLU A 747 5.89 -50.34 -35.51
C GLU A 747 5.03 -49.08 -35.30
N PHE A 748 5.33 -47.99 -36.03
CA PHE A 748 4.71 -46.67 -35.82
C PHE A 748 3.19 -46.62 -36.05
N GLY A 749 2.61 -47.62 -36.71
CA GLY A 749 1.16 -47.80 -36.78
C GLY A 749 0.57 -48.12 -35.41
N LYS A 750 1.20 -49.06 -34.68
CA LYS A 750 0.82 -49.43 -33.31
C LYS A 750 1.12 -48.32 -32.31
N VAL A 751 2.20 -47.59 -32.49
CA VAL A 751 2.50 -46.37 -31.70
C VAL A 751 1.37 -45.35 -31.87
N ARG A 752 0.97 -45.04 -33.11
CA ARG A 752 -0.13 -44.11 -33.38
C ARG A 752 -1.45 -44.61 -32.82
N GLU A 753 -1.76 -45.90 -32.97
CA GLU A 753 -2.96 -46.53 -32.41
C GLU A 753 -3.00 -46.36 -30.88
N ILE A 754 -1.92 -46.73 -30.18
CA ILE A 754 -1.85 -46.59 -28.72
C ILE A 754 -1.91 -45.13 -28.31
N THR A 755 -1.15 -44.24 -28.94
CA THR A 755 -1.17 -42.82 -28.60
C THR A 755 -2.53 -42.20 -28.88
N GLN A 756 -3.22 -42.58 -29.97
CA GLN A 756 -4.55 -42.05 -30.28
C GLN A 756 -5.57 -42.37 -29.18
N TYR A 757 -5.51 -43.55 -28.59
CA TYR A 757 -6.44 -43.95 -27.53
C TYR A 757 -5.93 -43.65 -26.11
N HIS A 758 -4.63 -43.41 -25.93
CA HIS A 758 -3.99 -43.33 -24.61
C HIS A 758 -3.05 -42.13 -24.43
N TYR A 759 -3.16 -41.09 -25.26
CA TYR A 759 -2.39 -39.85 -25.10
C TYR A 759 -2.57 -39.18 -23.72
N ASN A 760 -3.68 -39.47 -23.02
CA ASN A 760 -3.92 -39.04 -21.63
C ASN A 760 -2.80 -39.47 -20.65
N ASN A 761 -2.02 -40.51 -20.98
CA ASN A 761 -0.82 -40.85 -20.22
C ASN A 761 0.32 -39.93 -20.66
N ILE A 762 0.53 -38.81 -19.94
CA ILE A 762 1.48 -37.72 -20.27
C ILE A 762 2.86 -38.17 -20.73
N LYS A 763 3.37 -39.30 -20.21
CA LYS A 763 4.67 -39.84 -20.60
C LYS A 763 4.73 -40.21 -22.09
N ILE A 764 3.59 -40.57 -22.69
CA ILE A 764 3.47 -40.88 -24.11
C ILE A 764 3.69 -39.62 -24.97
N PRO A 765 2.84 -38.58 -24.89
CA PRO A 765 3.05 -37.36 -25.66
C PRO A 765 4.37 -36.67 -25.31
N GLU A 766 4.79 -36.65 -24.04
CA GLU A 766 6.08 -36.10 -23.62
C GLU A 766 7.25 -36.81 -24.33
N PHE A 767 7.29 -38.15 -24.32
CA PHE A 767 8.34 -38.89 -25.02
C PHE A 767 8.33 -38.61 -26.53
N LEU A 768 7.15 -38.55 -27.14
CA LEU A 768 7.02 -38.34 -28.58
C LEU A 768 7.43 -36.91 -29.01
N ILE A 769 7.11 -35.89 -28.20
CA ILE A 769 7.43 -34.48 -28.47
C ILE A 769 8.87 -34.11 -28.08
N THR A 770 9.42 -34.73 -27.04
CA THR A 770 10.78 -34.40 -26.58
C THR A 770 11.86 -35.26 -27.23
N ARG A 771 11.60 -36.56 -27.45
CA ARG A 771 12.61 -37.52 -27.93
C ARG A 771 12.38 -38.06 -29.33
N ALA A 772 11.16 -38.01 -29.85
CA ALA A 772 10.83 -38.54 -31.18
C ALA A 772 10.42 -37.44 -32.19
N TRP A 773 10.59 -36.16 -31.86
CA TRP A 773 10.09 -35.01 -32.64
C TRP A 773 10.64 -34.91 -34.06
N GLU A 774 11.89 -35.33 -34.27
CA GLU A 774 12.53 -35.31 -35.59
C GLU A 774 11.84 -36.24 -36.60
N ASN A 775 11.00 -37.17 -36.13
CA ASN A 775 10.20 -38.02 -36.99
C ASN A 775 8.97 -37.26 -37.51
N MET A 776 8.99 -36.83 -38.78
CA MET A 776 7.89 -36.10 -39.41
C MET A 776 6.50 -36.77 -39.25
N PRO A 777 6.34 -38.10 -39.47
CA PRO A 777 5.09 -38.79 -39.17
C PRO A 777 4.59 -38.65 -37.73
N VAL A 778 5.49 -38.64 -36.74
CA VAL A 778 5.14 -38.40 -35.33
C VAL A 778 4.75 -36.93 -35.13
N LYS A 779 5.54 -35.97 -35.63
CA LYS A 779 5.24 -34.52 -35.55
C LYS A 779 3.84 -34.20 -36.08
N THR A 780 3.56 -34.59 -37.33
CA THR A 780 2.25 -34.35 -37.96
C THR A 780 1.13 -35.07 -37.23
N PHE A 781 1.38 -36.27 -36.71
CA PHE A 781 0.40 -37.00 -35.91
C PHE A 781 0.11 -36.30 -34.58
N MET A 782 1.11 -35.79 -33.84
CA MET A 782 0.88 -35.13 -32.55
C MET A 782 0.11 -33.82 -32.70
N VAL A 783 0.47 -32.98 -33.70
CA VAL A 783 -0.29 -31.75 -34.01
C VAL A 783 -1.70 -32.09 -34.48
N GLY A 784 -1.85 -33.07 -35.37
CA GLY A 784 -3.15 -33.52 -35.85
C GLY A 784 -4.01 -34.19 -34.77
N LEU A 785 -3.37 -34.83 -33.78
CA LEU A 785 -4.04 -35.41 -32.61
C LEU A 785 -4.55 -34.28 -31.72
N PHE A 786 -3.74 -33.26 -31.45
CA PHE A 786 -4.16 -32.07 -30.71
C PHE A 786 -5.33 -31.36 -31.40
N ASN A 787 -5.27 -31.11 -32.70
CA ASN A 787 -6.36 -30.46 -33.44
C ASN A 787 -7.67 -31.27 -33.44
N LYS A 788 -7.64 -32.55 -33.02
CA LYS A 788 -8.83 -33.39 -32.86
C LYS A 788 -9.27 -33.53 -31.41
N SER A 789 -8.31 -33.70 -30.50
CA SER A 789 -8.59 -33.96 -29.09
C SER A 789 -8.75 -32.69 -28.27
N HIS A 790 -8.08 -31.62 -28.69
CA HIS A 790 -7.89 -30.36 -27.97
C HIS A 790 -7.34 -30.55 -26.56
N ASP A 791 -6.54 -31.60 -26.34
CA ASP A 791 -6.05 -31.96 -25.01
C ASP A 791 -5.06 -30.95 -24.45
N LYS A 792 -5.29 -30.56 -23.19
CA LYS A 792 -4.48 -29.54 -22.51
C LYS A 792 -3.00 -29.86 -22.46
N ILE A 793 -2.67 -31.04 -21.93
CA ILE A 793 -1.30 -31.45 -21.65
C ILE A 793 -0.53 -31.57 -22.95
N LEU A 794 -1.15 -32.19 -23.95
CA LEU A 794 -0.58 -32.29 -25.29
C LEU A 794 -0.34 -30.91 -25.91
N GLY A 795 -1.31 -30.00 -25.82
CA GLY A 795 -1.17 -28.65 -26.34
C GLY A 795 -0.08 -27.85 -25.62
N GLU A 796 0.05 -27.95 -24.30
CA GLU A 796 1.13 -27.29 -23.54
C GLU A 796 2.51 -27.80 -23.96
N LEU A 797 2.65 -29.12 -24.16
CA LEU A 797 3.89 -29.72 -24.66
C LEU A 797 4.21 -29.24 -26.08
N LEU A 798 3.20 -29.07 -26.93
CA LEU A 798 3.36 -28.53 -28.29
C LEU A 798 3.73 -27.03 -28.27
N ALA A 799 3.05 -26.21 -27.47
CA ALA A 799 3.33 -24.79 -27.32
C ALA A 799 4.77 -24.56 -26.83
N ASN A 800 5.19 -25.29 -25.78
CA ASN A 800 6.59 -25.31 -25.34
C ASN A 800 7.56 -25.62 -26.47
N LYS A 801 7.22 -26.59 -27.32
CA LYS A 801 8.10 -26.98 -28.41
C LYS A 801 8.18 -25.93 -29.52
N PHE A 802 7.11 -25.16 -29.76
CA PHE A 802 7.11 -24.08 -30.76
C PHE A 802 7.81 -22.82 -30.25
N ASP A 803 7.65 -22.48 -28.97
CA ASP A 803 8.38 -21.42 -28.28
C ASP A 803 9.91 -21.67 -28.31
N GLU A 804 10.34 -22.90 -27.98
CA GLU A 804 11.76 -23.34 -28.12
C GLU A 804 12.33 -23.15 -29.54
N LEU A 805 11.46 -23.12 -30.55
CA LEU A 805 11.82 -22.99 -31.96
C LEU A 805 11.58 -21.57 -32.50
N GLU A 806 11.16 -20.62 -31.67
CA GLU A 806 10.78 -19.25 -32.03
C GLU A 806 9.67 -19.17 -33.10
N LEU A 807 8.77 -20.17 -33.14
CA LEU A 807 7.65 -20.25 -34.06
C LEU A 807 6.36 -19.72 -33.42
N TYR A 808 6.32 -18.42 -33.14
CA TYR A 808 5.24 -17.78 -32.36
C TYR A 808 3.85 -17.87 -33.01
N GLU A 809 3.74 -17.89 -34.35
CA GLU A 809 2.44 -18.07 -35.02
C GLU A 809 1.82 -19.45 -34.73
N ASP A 810 2.62 -20.52 -34.84
CA ASP A 810 2.19 -21.89 -34.51
C ASP A 810 1.85 -22.00 -33.00
N GLU A 811 2.63 -21.34 -32.15
CA GLU A 811 2.38 -21.30 -30.70
C GLU A 811 1.05 -20.58 -30.38
N ILE A 812 0.80 -19.42 -30.98
CA ILE A 812 -0.44 -18.64 -30.82
C ILE A 812 -1.66 -19.48 -31.21
N ASP A 813 -1.59 -20.23 -32.32
CA ASP A 813 -2.71 -21.06 -32.78
C ASP A 813 -3.03 -22.21 -31.80
N ILE A 814 -2.00 -22.88 -31.27
CA ILE A 814 -2.16 -23.89 -30.23
C ILE A 814 -2.76 -23.27 -28.96
N LEU A 815 -2.24 -22.12 -28.53
CA LEU A 815 -2.66 -21.45 -27.30
C LEU A 815 -4.08 -20.88 -27.38
N LYS A 816 -4.48 -20.29 -28.51
CA LYS A 816 -5.87 -19.88 -28.76
C LYS A 816 -6.82 -21.06 -28.67
N THR A 817 -6.44 -22.18 -29.29
CA THR A 817 -7.21 -23.41 -29.22
C THR A 817 -7.32 -23.88 -27.77
N LEU A 818 -6.21 -23.97 -27.03
CA LEU A 818 -6.22 -24.36 -25.63
C LEU A 818 -7.09 -23.45 -24.76
N ILE A 819 -7.03 -22.14 -24.93
CA ILE A 819 -7.83 -21.19 -24.15
C ILE A 819 -9.32 -21.33 -24.45
N SER A 820 -9.70 -21.63 -25.70
CA SER A 820 -11.10 -21.87 -26.05
C SER A 820 -11.70 -23.11 -25.34
N TYR A 821 -10.88 -24.12 -25.05
CA TYR A 821 -11.29 -25.35 -24.35
C TYR A 821 -11.03 -25.32 -22.84
N TYR A 822 -10.05 -24.54 -22.39
CA TYR A 822 -9.63 -24.40 -21.00
C TYR A 822 -9.55 -22.91 -20.60
N PRO A 823 -10.67 -22.17 -20.64
CA PRO A 823 -10.68 -20.73 -20.40
C PRO A 823 -10.21 -20.36 -18.98
N ASP A 824 -10.35 -21.29 -18.02
CA ASP A 824 -10.04 -21.05 -16.61
C ASP A 824 -8.53 -20.99 -16.27
N GLU A 825 -7.67 -21.45 -17.16
CA GLU A 825 -6.23 -21.61 -16.92
C GLU A 825 -5.43 -20.31 -17.14
N ASN A 826 -4.92 -19.70 -16.07
CA ASN A 826 -4.17 -18.43 -16.15
C ASN A 826 -2.81 -18.57 -16.84
N ILE A 827 -2.11 -19.68 -16.65
CA ILE A 827 -0.78 -19.89 -17.23
C ILE A 827 -0.83 -19.90 -18.77
N LEU A 828 -1.82 -20.59 -19.34
CA LEU A 828 -2.03 -20.65 -20.80
C LEU A 828 -2.33 -19.27 -21.39
N PHE A 829 -3.14 -18.50 -20.67
CA PHE A 829 -3.48 -17.15 -21.06
C PHE A 829 -2.29 -16.19 -21.03
N GLU A 830 -1.54 -16.17 -19.93
CA GLU A 830 -0.33 -15.33 -19.83
C GLU A 830 0.66 -15.67 -20.95
N ARG A 831 0.77 -16.96 -21.29
CA ARG A 831 1.60 -17.40 -22.40
C ARG A 831 1.08 -16.88 -23.74
N LEU A 832 -0.22 -16.98 -24.03
CA LEU A 832 -0.80 -16.41 -25.26
C LEU A 832 -0.51 -14.92 -25.38
N ILE A 833 -0.69 -14.16 -24.29
CA ILE A 833 -0.41 -12.72 -24.27
C ILE A 833 1.06 -12.44 -24.57
N ASN A 834 1.98 -13.21 -23.98
CA ASN A 834 3.41 -13.09 -24.24
C ASN A 834 3.74 -13.39 -25.71
N SER A 835 3.22 -14.48 -26.28
CA SER A 835 3.43 -14.83 -27.68
C SER A 835 2.84 -13.76 -28.62
N LEU A 836 1.66 -13.20 -28.30
CA LEU A 836 1.07 -12.09 -29.07
C LEU A 836 1.95 -10.83 -29.02
N ILE A 837 2.51 -10.49 -27.86
CA ILE A 837 3.42 -9.34 -27.71
C ILE A 837 4.72 -9.57 -28.48
N GLN A 838 5.32 -10.76 -28.37
CA GLN A 838 6.54 -11.12 -29.10
C GLN A 838 6.33 -11.14 -30.62
N ASN A 839 5.13 -11.53 -31.06
CA ASN A 839 4.72 -11.47 -32.46
C ASN A 839 4.29 -10.06 -32.92
N GLY A 840 4.32 -9.05 -32.04
CA GLY A 840 3.98 -7.66 -32.37
C GLY A 840 2.47 -7.33 -32.41
N ASN A 841 1.59 -8.26 -32.02
CA ASN A 841 0.13 -8.13 -32.04
C ASN A 841 -0.42 -7.51 -30.75
N LEU A 842 0.03 -6.29 -30.39
CA LEU A 842 -0.31 -5.63 -29.13
C LEU A 842 -1.82 -5.34 -28.93
N ASN A 843 -2.55 -5.01 -30.00
CA ASN A 843 -3.99 -4.74 -29.92
C ASN A 843 -4.80 -6.01 -29.63
N GLU A 844 -4.41 -7.13 -30.24
CA GLU A 844 -5.04 -8.43 -30.02
C GLU A 844 -4.74 -8.93 -28.60
N ALA A 845 -3.51 -8.70 -28.11
CA ALA A 845 -3.15 -8.96 -26.72
C ALA A 845 -4.01 -8.14 -25.74
N LEU A 846 -4.25 -6.85 -26.04
CA LEU A 846 -5.10 -6.00 -25.22
C LEU A 846 -6.54 -6.50 -25.19
N GLU A 847 -7.14 -6.76 -26.35
CA GLU A 847 -8.52 -7.25 -26.50
C GLU A 847 -8.71 -8.58 -25.74
N THR A 848 -7.80 -9.53 -25.95
CA THR A 848 -7.82 -10.84 -25.28
C THR A 848 -7.72 -10.70 -23.75
N THR A 849 -6.93 -9.74 -23.26
CA THR A 849 -6.79 -9.49 -21.81
C THR A 849 -7.99 -8.75 -21.22
N TYR A 850 -8.55 -7.82 -21.97
CA TYR A 850 -9.75 -7.07 -21.58
C TYR A 850 -10.95 -8.01 -21.44
N ASP A 851 -11.17 -8.88 -22.43
CA ASP A 851 -12.27 -9.85 -22.43
C ASP A 851 -12.17 -10.79 -21.23
N ARG A 852 -10.98 -11.33 -20.97
CA ARG A 852 -10.75 -12.20 -19.80
C ARG A 852 -10.98 -11.47 -18.49
N PHE A 853 -10.50 -10.23 -18.35
CA PHE A 853 -10.74 -9.45 -17.14
C PHE A 853 -12.24 -9.20 -16.92
N HIS A 854 -12.97 -8.89 -17.99
CA HIS A 854 -14.42 -8.71 -17.93
C HIS A 854 -15.15 -9.98 -17.49
N GLU A 855 -14.70 -11.15 -17.96
CA GLU A 855 -15.28 -12.45 -17.57
C GLU A 855 -14.96 -12.87 -16.14
N LYS A 856 -13.68 -12.79 -15.73
CA LYS A 856 -13.21 -13.38 -14.46
C LYS A 856 -13.07 -12.40 -13.30
N LYS A 857 -12.88 -11.12 -13.60
CA LYS A 857 -12.57 -10.08 -12.61
C LYS A 857 -11.43 -10.51 -11.67
N ASP A 858 -10.29 -10.90 -12.23
CA ASP A 858 -9.11 -11.31 -11.46
C ASP A 858 -7.96 -10.30 -11.58
N ILE A 859 -7.12 -10.24 -10.54
CA ILE A 859 -6.04 -9.24 -10.44
C ILE A 859 -4.89 -9.47 -11.42
N SER A 860 -4.66 -10.72 -11.87
CA SER A 860 -3.61 -11.03 -12.85
C SER A 860 -3.96 -10.42 -14.20
N SER A 861 -5.17 -10.70 -14.68
CA SER A 861 -5.71 -10.13 -15.92
C SER A 861 -5.76 -8.60 -15.84
N PHE A 862 -6.14 -8.04 -14.68
CA PHE A 862 -6.12 -6.59 -14.46
C PHE A 862 -4.71 -6.00 -14.57
N ASN A 863 -3.73 -6.58 -13.89
CA ASN A 863 -2.33 -6.12 -13.94
C ASN A 863 -1.77 -6.19 -15.36
N ARG A 864 -2.05 -7.29 -16.08
CA ARG A 864 -1.59 -7.47 -17.45
C ARG A 864 -2.22 -6.44 -18.39
N MET A 865 -3.52 -6.22 -18.27
CA MET A 865 -4.26 -5.21 -19.01
C MET A 865 -3.66 -3.81 -18.75
N VAL A 866 -3.42 -3.46 -17.49
CA VAL A 866 -2.77 -2.19 -17.07
C VAL A 866 -1.42 -2.00 -17.73
N HIS A 867 -0.58 -3.05 -17.74
CA HIS A 867 0.72 -3.02 -18.39
C HIS A 867 0.61 -2.75 -19.89
N ILE A 868 -0.26 -3.49 -20.60
CA ILE A 868 -0.46 -3.32 -22.04
C ILE A 868 -0.99 -1.91 -22.36
N PHE A 869 -1.97 -1.40 -21.60
CA PHE A 869 -2.48 -0.02 -21.76
C PHE A 869 -1.40 1.04 -21.56
N TYR A 870 -0.54 0.85 -20.55
CA TYR A 870 0.55 1.78 -20.28
C TYR A 870 1.61 1.75 -21.38
N ASP A 871 1.97 0.57 -21.88
CA ASP A 871 2.93 0.38 -22.98
C ASP A 871 2.39 0.99 -24.29
N LEU A 872 1.08 0.88 -24.53
CA LEU A 872 0.38 1.54 -25.64
C LEU A 872 0.29 3.08 -25.49
N ARG A 873 0.62 3.64 -24.31
CA ARG A 873 0.44 5.06 -23.94
C ARG A 873 -1.02 5.54 -23.97
N ASP A 874 -1.98 4.65 -23.72
CA ASP A 874 -3.40 5.03 -23.59
C ASP A 874 -3.74 5.33 -22.12
N TYR A 875 -3.23 6.49 -21.68
CA TYR A 875 -3.35 6.93 -20.29
C TYR A 875 -4.80 7.23 -19.89
N SER A 876 -5.65 7.67 -20.84
CA SER A 876 -7.07 7.96 -20.61
C SER A 876 -7.87 6.69 -20.30
N SER A 877 -7.75 5.66 -21.14
CA SER A 877 -8.47 4.41 -20.93
C SER A 877 -7.97 3.71 -19.68
N LEU A 878 -6.64 3.76 -19.44
CA LEU A 878 -6.03 3.24 -18.23
C LEU A 878 -6.63 3.89 -16.96
N ALA A 879 -6.68 5.23 -16.92
CA ALA A 879 -7.28 5.97 -15.82
C ALA A 879 -8.76 5.60 -15.59
N ASN A 880 -9.53 5.43 -16.65
CA ASN A 880 -10.94 5.05 -16.57
C ASN A 880 -11.13 3.62 -16.07
N ILE A 881 -10.28 2.69 -16.52
CA ILE A 881 -10.30 1.31 -16.07
C ILE A 881 -10.05 1.21 -14.58
N PHE A 882 -9.07 1.94 -14.06
CA PHE A 882 -8.84 2.00 -12.61
C PHE A 882 -10.02 2.63 -11.85
N ASN A 883 -10.61 3.71 -12.38
CA ASN A 883 -11.79 4.33 -11.75
C ASN A 883 -12.97 3.37 -11.64
N ASN A 884 -13.15 2.51 -12.63
CA ASN A 884 -14.26 1.54 -12.69
C ASN A 884 -13.98 0.23 -11.92
N ASN A 885 -12.73 -0.02 -11.51
CA ASN A 885 -12.28 -1.30 -10.96
C ASN A 885 -11.31 -1.08 -9.77
N ARG A 886 -11.70 -0.20 -8.82
CA ARG A 886 -10.85 0.24 -7.70
C ARG A 886 -10.44 -0.90 -6.77
N GLU A 887 -11.21 -1.98 -6.72
CA GLU A 887 -11.00 -3.16 -5.90
C GLU A 887 -9.78 -4.00 -6.33
N PHE A 888 -9.27 -3.81 -7.55
CA PHE A 888 -8.11 -4.52 -8.07
C PHE A 888 -6.79 -3.74 -7.93
N VAL A 889 -6.83 -2.58 -7.28
CA VAL A 889 -5.67 -1.72 -7.09
C VAL A 889 -4.73 -2.30 -6.03
N ASN A 890 -3.46 -2.46 -6.36
CA ASN A 890 -2.43 -3.01 -5.47
C ASN A 890 -1.06 -2.30 -5.65
N ALA A 891 -0.08 -2.70 -4.85
CA ALA A 891 1.27 -2.09 -4.87
C ALA A 891 1.98 -2.18 -6.23
N GLU A 892 1.69 -3.21 -7.03
CA GLU A 892 2.32 -3.42 -8.34
C GLU A 892 1.74 -2.49 -9.41
N ASN A 893 0.42 -2.25 -9.37
CA ASN A 893 -0.30 -1.57 -10.44
C ASN A 893 -0.63 -0.08 -10.15
N ILE A 894 -0.68 0.34 -8.89
CA ILE A 894 -1.07 1.71 -8.49
C ILE A 894 -0.20 2.79 -9.16
N LYS A 895 1.09 2.50 -9.35
CA LYS A 895 2.03 3.40 -10.02
C LYS A 895 1.60 3.75 -11.43
N TYR A 896 0.99 2.82 -12.17
CA TYR A 896 0.53 3.04 -13.54
C TYR A 896 -0.71 3.93 -13.57
N TRP A 897 -1.61 3.79 -12.60
CA TRP A 897 -2.74 4.72 -12.45
C TRP A 897 -2.24 6.14 -12.18
N ILE A 898 -1.32 6.29 -11.24
CA ILE A 898 -0.74 7.58 -10.87
C ILE A 898 0.03 8.18 -12.06
N TYR A 899 0.88 7.40 -12.72
CA TYR A 899 1.60 7.84 -13.92
C TYR A 899 0.65 8.27 -15.03
N SER A 900 -0.48 7.58 -15.21
CA SER A 900 -1.49 7.96 -16.19
C SER A 900 -2.11 9.33 -15.86
N GLN A 901 -2.48 9.58 -14.61
CA GLN A 901 -3.02 10.88 -14.18
C GLN A 901 -1.99 12.01 -14.37
N ILE A 902 -0.71 11.74 -14.07
CA ILE A 902 0.39 12.67 -14.28
C ILE A 902 0.54 13.01 -15.77
N LYS A 903 0.42 12.02 -16.66
CA LYS A 903 0.51 12.20 -18.12
C LYS A 903 -0.70 12.93 -18.70
N LEU A 904 -1.85 12.82 -18.05
CA LEU A 904 -3.08 13.58 -18.34
C LEU A 904 -3.11 14.96 -17.68
N PHE A 905 -2.04 15.35 -16.95
CA PHE A 905 -1.95 16.59 -16.18
C PHE A 905 -3.04 16.76 -15.09
N ASN A 906 -3.63 15.66 -14.62
CA ASN A 906 -4.61 15.66 -13.54
C ASN A 906 -3.93 15.52 -12.17
N TYR A 907 -3.28 16.60 -11.73
CA TYR A 907 -2.48 16.60 -10.50
C TYR A 907 -3.32 16.46 -9.23
N ALA A 908 -4.56 16.95 -9.24
CA ALA A 908 -5.49 16.80 -8.12
C ALA A 908 -5.84 15.32 -7.92
N ALA A 909 -6.21 14.60 -8.99
CA ALA A 909 -6.44 13.16 -8.90
C ALA A 909 -5.17 12.40 -8.57
N THR A 910 -4.01 12.79 -9.13
CA THR A 910 -2.72 12.18 -8.78
C THR A 910 -2.49 12.20 -7.26
N ARG A 911 -2.67 13.35 -6.62
CA ARG A 911 -2.49 13.50 -5.17
C ARG A 911 -3.54 12.74 -4.37
N ALA A 912 -4.81 12.81 -4.80
CA ALA A 912 -5.87 12.02 -4.18
C ALA A 912 -5.54 10.51 -4.21
N LEU A 913 -5.01 10.00 -5.32
CA LEU A 913 -4.57 8.61 -5.42
C LEU A 913 -3.37 8.30 -4.54
N MET A 914 -2.38 9.20 -4.46
CA MET A 914 -1.24 9.02 -3.57
C MET A 914 -1.66 8.97 -2.10
N HIS A 915 -2.59 9.83 -1.69
CA HIS A 915 -3.16 9.87 -0.35
C HIS A 915 -4.01 8.61 -0.06
N ASP A 916 -4.99 8.33 -0.92
CA ASP A 916 -5.95 7.24 -0.73
C ASP A 916 -5.28 5.85 -0.73
N TYR A 917 -4.13 5.73 -1.42
CA TYR A 917 -3.38 4.47 -1.56
C TYR A 917 -1.96 4.54 -0.97
N HIS A 918 -1.65 5.48 -0.07
CA HIS A 918 -0.30 5.63 0.51
C HIS A 918 0.24 4.33 1.11
N GLY A 919 -0.62 3.53 1.77
CA GLY A 919 -0.24 2.27 2.41
C GLY A 919 0.20 1.14 1.46
N ILE A 920 -0.04 1.28 0.15
CA ILE A 920 0.41 0.31 -0.87
C ILE A 920 1.50 0.88 -1.78
N ILE A 921 1.84 2.16 -1.69
CA ILE A 921 2.87 2.81 -2.51
C ILE A 921 4.20 2.74 -1.74
N ASN A 922 5.17 1.99 -2.26
CA ASN A 922 6.50 1.94 -1.64
C ASN A 922 7.31 3.24 -1.88
N VAL A 923 8.38 3.43 -1.09
CA VAL A 923 9.23 4.64 -1.13
C VAL A 923 9.81 4.88 -2.52
N ASP A 924 10.37 3.85 -3.16
CA ASP A 924 10.94 3.95 -4.52
C ASP A 924 9.90 4.39 -5.56
N THR A 925 8.67 3.88 -5.45
CA THR A 925 7.56 4.27 -6.32
C THR A 925 7.14 5.70 -6.05
N SER A 926 7.09 6.13 -4.79
CA SER A 926 6.79 7.50 -4.39
C SER A 926 7.83 8.50 -4.92
N GLU A 927 9.12 8.21 -4.78
CA GLU A 927 10.20 9.03 -5.34
C GLU A 927 10.11 9.13 -6.87
N SER A 928 9.86 7.99 -7.54
CA SER A 928 9.65 7.93 -8.99
C SER A 928 8.42 8.74 -9.43
N ILE A 929 7.31 8.67 -8.69
CA ILE A 929 6.11 9.48 -8.89
C ILE A 929 6.44 10.97 -8.77
N ASN A 930 7.16 11.37 -7.72
CA ASN A 930 7.54 12.77 -7.47
C ASN A 930 8.49 13.31 -8.55
N SER A 931 9.44 12.50 -9.00
CA SER A 931 10.31 12.82 -10.15
C SER A 931 9.49 13.02 -11.44
N LYS A 932 8.53 12.13 -11.72
CA LYS A 932 7.63 12.23 -12.86
C LYS A 932 6.67 13.41 -12.76
N LEU A 933 6.21 13.78 -11.57
CA LEU A 933 5.43 15.00 -11.33
C LEU A 933 6.25 16.25 -11.70
N ARG A 934 7.51 16.35 -11.23
CA ARG A 934 8.43 17.45 -11.61
C ARG A 934 8.64 17.53 -13.12
N SER A 935 8.89 16.39 -13.77
CA SER A 935 9.01 16.30 -15.23
C SER A 935 7.71 16.65 -15.97
N SER A 936 6.55 16.28 -15.42
CA SER A 936 5.24 16.58 -16.00
C SER A 936 4.92 18.07 -15.96
N TYR A 937 5.28 18.80 -14.89
CA TYR A 937 5.17 20.26 -14.87
C TYR A 937 5.99 20.91 -15.99
N ARG A 938 7.21 20.42 -16.23
CA ARG A 938 8.03 20.87 -17.37
C ARG A 938 7.36 20.58 -18.71
N THR A 939 6.79 19.38 -18.86
CA THR A 939 6.05 18.96 -20.07
C THR A 939 4.80 19.80 -20.29
N ARG A 940 4.05 20.13 -19.24
CA ARG A 940 2.89 21.03 -19.29
C ARG A 940 3.29 22.43 -19.74
N MET A 941 4.39 22.98 -19.21
CA MET A 941 4.93 24.27 -19.67
C MET A 941 5.29 24.22 -21.15
N ILE A 942 5.93 23.14 -21.62
CA ILE A 942 6.23 22.93 -23.04
C ILE A 942 4.94 22.95 -23.87
N VAL A 943 3.89 22.25 -23.43
CA VAL A 943 2.58 22.22 -24.12
C VAL A 943 1.91 23.61 -24.16
N GLU A 944 1.88 24.33 -23.02
CA GLU A 944 1.28 25.67 -22.92
C GLU A 944 2.04 26.71 -23.75
N VAL A 945 3.36 26.58 -23.83
CA VAL A 945 4.22 27.44 -24.64
C VAL A 945 4.10 27.10 -26.12
N THR A 946 4.00 25.81 -26.47
CA THR A 946 3.77 25.33 -27.85
C THR A 946 2.47 25.89 -28.44
N LYS A 947 1.45 26.14 -27.61
CA LYS A 947 0.23 26.84 -28.05
C LYS A 947 0.55 28.21 -28.65
N LYS A 948 1.39 29.02 -27.99
CA LYS A 948 1.80 30.34 -28.50
C LYS A 948 2.61 30.21 -29.78
N VAL A 949 3.46 29.20 -29.87
CA VAL A 949 4.22 28.88 -31.09
C VAL A 949 3.25 28.58 -32.24
N PHE A 950 2.30 27.65 -32.07
CA PHE A 950 1.35 27.30 -33.13
C PHE A 950 0.44 28.48 -33.53
N ASP A 951 0.02 29.32 -32.58
CA ASP A 951 -0.72 30.54 -32.89
C ASP A 951 0.12 31.50 -33.76
N THR A 952 1.42 31.62 -33.47
CA THR A 952 2.35 32.48 -34.22
C THR A 952 2.66 31.89 -35.61
N GLU A 953 2.96 30.60 -35.69
CA GLU A 953 3.20 29.88 -36.96
C GLU A 953 1.98 29.94 -37.89
N TYR A 954 0.76 29.92 -37.33
CA TYR A 954 -0.47 30.08 -38.10
C TYR A 954 -0.63 31.50 -38.65
N VAL A 955 -0.27 32.53 -37.88
CA VAL A 955 -0.31 33.93 -38.36
C VAL A 955 0.74 34.17 -39.45
N ASP A 956 1.95 33.66 -39.23
CA ASP A 956 3.09 33.86 -40.13
C ASP A 956 3.11 32.88 -41.31
N GLN A 957 2.21 31.89 -41.33
CA GLN A 957 2.11 30.82 -42.33
C GLN A 957 3.46 30.09 -42.56
N LYS A 958 4.24 29.94 -41.48
CA LYS A 958 5.61 29.40 -41.53
C LYS A 958 5.91 28.57 -40.28
N VAL A 959 6.56 27.42 -40.48
CA VAL A 959 7.09 26.61 -39.36
C VAL A 959 8.34 27.28 -38.80
N SER A 960 8.36 27.51 -37.49
CA SER A 960 9.45 28.19 -36.79
C SER A 960 10.72 27.33 -36.76
N GLN A 961 11.87 27.95 -37.03
CA GLN A 961 13.19 27.31 -36.89
C GLN A 961 13.66 27.36 -35.41
N PRO A 962 14.63 26.51 -34.99
CA PRO A 962 15.13 26.51 -33.59
C PRO A 962 15.57 27.88 -33.05
N ALA A 963 16.21 28.69 -33.91
CA ALA A 963 16.64 30.04 -33.56
C ALA A 963 15.47 31.01 -33.38
N GLU A 964 14.39 30.86 -34.15
CA GLU A 964 13.17 31.68 -34.06
C GLU A 964 12.35 31.31 -32.82
N LEU A 965 12.28 30.01 -32.49
CA LEU A 965 11.65 29.54 -31.24
C LEU A 965 12.32 30.11 -30.00
N SER A 966 13.65 30.19 -29.98
CA SER A 966 14.41 30.78 -28.87
C SER A 966 14.10 32.27 -28.62
N ALA A 967 13.53 32.97 -29.62
CA ALA A 967 13.04 34.35 -29.47
C ALA A 967 11.57 34.42 -29.03
N MET A 968 10.76 33.38 -29.31
CA MET A 968 9.34 33.29 -28.98
C MET A 968 9.07 32.67 -27.59
N VAL A 969 10.01 31.87 -27.09
CA VAL A 969 9.86 31.11 -25.85
C VAL A 969 11.10 31.26 -24.95
N PRO A 970 11.00 31.06 -23.62
CA PRO A 970 12.16 31.11 -22.74
C PRO A 970 13.27 30.17 -23.22
N ALA A 971 14.51 30.67 -23.27
CA ALA A 971 15.64 29.95 -23.87
C ALA A 971 15.86 28.53 -23.31
N TYR A 972 15.56 28.33 -22.02
CA TYR A 972 15.70 27.02 -21.36
C TYR A 972 14.61 25.99 -21.74
N LEU A 973 13.56 26.41 -22.47
CA LEU A 973 12.49 25.54 -23.00
C LEU A 973 12.50 25.42 -24.53
N ALA A 974 13.26 26.26 -25.24
CA ALA A 974 13.21 26.34 -26.69
C ALA A 974 13.55 25.02 -27.39
N ASN A 975 14.60 24.33 -26.92
CA ASN A 975 14.97 23.02 -27.44
C ASN A 975 13.90 21.96 -27.17
N ASP A 976 13.35 21.93 -25.96
CA ASP A 976 12.33 20.95 -25.59
C ASP A 976 11.02 21.17 -26.37
N VAL A 977 10.64 22.42 -26.63
CA VAL A 977 9.49 22.78 -27.48
C VAL A 977 9.75 22.37 -28.93
N TYR A 978 10.95 22.64 -29.46
CA TYR A 978 11.31 22.23 -30.81
C TYR A 978 11.30 20.70 -30.96
N GLU A 979 11.88 19.97 -30.00
CA GLU A 979 11.88 18.52 -29.97
C GLU A 979 10.45 17.98 -29.84
N PHE A 980 9.62 18.57 -28.97
CA PHE A 980 8.21 18.19 -28.84
C PHE A 980 7.45 18.33 -30.17
N ILE A 981 7.68 19.40 -30.94
CA ILE A 981 7.00 19.63 -32.22
C ILE A 981 7.52 18.70 -33.33
N THR A 982 8.84 18.47 -33.37
CA THR A 982 9.50 17.79 -34.50
C THR A 982 9.64 16.27 -34.35
N ASN A 983 9.58 15.75 -33.13
CA ASN A 983 9.66 14.32 -32.85
C ASN A 983 8.51 13.56 -33.56
N LYS A 984 8.87 12.44 -34.22
CA LYS A 984 7.94 11.56 -34.96
C LYS A 984 7.10 10.65 -34.04
N GLU A 985 7.42 10.60 -32.76
CA GLU A 985 6.69 9.84 -31.75
C GLU A 985 5.43 10.58 -31.25
N PRO A 986 4.28 9.91 -31.17
CA PRO A 986 3.07 10.51 -30.63
C PRO A 986 3.18 10.67 -29.11
N TYR A 987 2.51 11.69 -28.59
CA TYR A 987 2.49 11.95 -27.16
C TYR A 987 1.64 10.92 -26.40
N SER A 988 0.53 10.48 -26.99
CA SER A 988 -0.34 9.43 -26.45
C SER A 988 -0.79 8.49 -27.57
N TYR A 989 -1.43 7.38 -27.20
CA TYR A 989 -1.93 6.38 -28.15
C TYR A 989 -2.75 7.01 -29.30
N ILE A 990 -2.56 6.47 -30.50
CA ILE A 990 -3.34 6.81 -31.70
C ILE A 990 -4.18 5.58 -32.04
N ASP A 991 -5.46 5.60 -31.66
CA ASP A 991 -6.42 4.65 -32.19
C ASP A 991 -6.65 4.99 -33.67
N ALA A 992 -6.14 4.13 -34.55
CA ALA A 992 -6.23 4.36 -35.99
C ALA A 992 -7.67 4.43 -36.49
N LYS A 993 -8.62 3.66 -35.91
CA LYS A 993 -10.03 3.68 -36.31
C LYS A 993 -10.70 4.96 -35.83
N GLU A 994 -10.48 5.36 -34.57
CA GLU A 994 -11.05 6.59 -34.03
C GLU A 994 -10.51 7.82 -34.78
N TYR A 995 -9.19 7.92 -34.96
CA TYR A 995 -8.56 9.02 -35.70
C TYR A 995 -8.97 9.01 -37.18
N ASN A 996 -9.19 7.83 -37.79
CA ASN A 996 -9.78 7.73 -39.12
C ASN A 996 -11.19 8.35 -39.16
N ASN A 997 -12.03 8.09 -38.17
CA ASN A 997 -13.36 8.71 -38.09
C ASN A 997 -13.29 10.22 -37.83
N GLU A 998 -12.45 10.66 -36.89
CA GLU A 998 -12.24 12.09 -36.60
C GLU A 998 -11.70 12.87 -37.80
N SER A 999 -10.96 12.20 -38.68
CA SER A 999 -10.35 12.82 -39.85
C SER A 999 -11.36 13.45 -40.79
N VAL A 1000 -12.57 12.92 -40.87
CA VAL A 1000 -13.66 13.50 -41.66
C VAL A 1000 -13.92 14.95 -41.26
N ASN A 1001 -14.05 15.19 -39.96
CA ASN A 1001 -14.34 16.52 -39.42
C ASN A 1001 -13.09 17.41 -39.43
N ILE A 1002 -11.95 16.90 -38.96
CA ILE A 1002 -10.72 17.69 -38.87
C ILE A 1002 -10.24 18.12 -40.26
N ILE A 1003 -10.12 17.18 -41.21
CA ILE A 1003 -9.69 17.48 -42.58
C ILE A 1003 -10.78 18.27 -43.33
N GLY A 1004 -12.06 17.99 -43.08
CA GLY A 1004 -13.17 18.81 -43.62
C GLY A 1004 -13.04 20.28 -43.22
N ARG A 1005 -12.77 20.56 -41.94
CA ARG A 1005 -12.53 21.93 -41.45
C ARG A 1005 -11.22 22.54 -42.00
N LEU A 1006 -10.17 21.74 -42.18
CA LEU A 1006 -8.94 22.19 -42.84
C LEU A 1006 -9.18 22.62 -44.30
N ASN A 1007 -10.06 21.92 -45.03
CA ASN A 1007 -10.47 22.32 -46.38
C ASN A 1007 -11.22 23.66 -46.38
N THR A 1008 -12.08 23.92 -45.37
CA THR A 1008 -12.79 25.21 -45.27
C THR A 1008 -11.88 26.42 -45.04
N ILE A 1009 -10.67 26.22 -44.49
CA ILE A 1009 -9.67 27.28 -44.31
C ILE A 1009 -8.68 27.35 -45.49
N GLY A 1010 -8.92 26.63 -46.59
CA GLY A 1010 -8.18 26.74 -47.84
C GLY A 1010 -7.10 25.69 -48.08
N ILE A 1011 -6.97 24.66 -47.23
CA ILE A 1011 -5.99 23.58 -47.44
C ILE A 1011 -6.59 22.51 -48.34
N SER A 1012 -6.06 22.40 -49.56
CA SER A 1012 -6.56 21.47 -50.57
C SER A 1012 -5.78 20.16 -50.65
N ASP A 1013 -4.48 20.14 -50.35
CA ASP A 1013 -3.65 18.92 -50.38
C ASP A 1013 -3.31 18.41 -48.97
N ILE A 1014 -3.38 17.09 -48.76
CA ILE A 1014 -2.99 16.43 -47.50
C ILE A 1014 -1.53 16.71 -47.12
N ARG A 1015 -0.65 16.93 -48.11
CA ARG A 1015 0.78 17.22 -47.94
C ARG A 1015 1.07 18.62 -47.39
N ASP A 1016 0.12 19.53 -47.57
CA ASP A 1016 0.21 20.92 -47.11
C ASP A 1016 -0.26 21.09 -45.66
N ILE A 1017 -0.86 20.06 -45.06
CA ILE A 1017 -1.25 20.07 -43.65
C ILE A 1017 0.01 20.15 -42.79
N LYS A 1018 0.10 21.21 -41.97
CA LYS A 1018 1.10 21.38 -40.91
C LYS A 1018 0.42 21.22 -39.56
N ILE A 1019 1.19 20.89 -38.54
CA ILE A 1019 0.69 20.67 -37.18
C ILE A 1019 -0.08 21.89 -36.63
N TYR A 1020 0.35 23.11 -36.93
CA TYR A 1020 -0.33 24.34 -36.51
C TYR A 1020 -1.68 24.56 -37.23
N HIS A 1021 -1.86 24.03 -38.46
CA HIS A 1021 -3.16 24.04 -39.14
C HIS A 1021 -4.18 23.18 -38.37
N ILE A 1022 -3.75 21.99 -37.94
CA ILE A 1022 -4.57 21.08 -37.13
C ILE A 1022 -4.86 21.71 -35.76
N TYR A 1023 -3.88 22.42 -35.18
CA TYR A 1023 -4.06 23.17 -33.93
C TYR A 1023 -5.14 24.22 -34.04
N LYS A 1024 -5.20 24.98 -35.14
CA LYS A 1024 -6.24 25.99 -35.33
C LYS A 1024 -7.66 25.41 -35.29
N VAL A 1025 -7.82 24.18 -35.79
CA VAL A 1025 -9.11 23.48 -35.84
C VAL A 1025 -9.47 22.84 -34.49
N THR A 1026 -8.49 22.24 -33.81
CA THR A 1026 -8.72 21.44 -32.60
C THR A 1026 -8.57 22.21 -31.29
N GLY A 1027 -7.80 23.31 -31.28
CA GLY A 1027 -7.47 24.09 -30.09
C GLY A 1027 -6.57 23.37 -29.07
N ASN A 1028 -6.14 22.14 -29.36
CA ASN A 1028 -5.40 21.28 -28.43
C ASN A 1028 -4.06 20.84 -29.05
N VAL A 1029 -2.96 21.20 -28.39
CA VAL A 1029 -1.58 20.95 -28.83
C VAL A 1029 -1.27 19.45 -28.93
N ILE A 1030 -1.64 18.67 -27.91
CA ILE A 1030 -1.40 17.22 -27.89
C ILE A 1030 -2.20 16.53 -28.99
N LYS A 1031 -3.50 16.85 -29.09
CA LYS A 1031 -4.37 16.28 -30.13
C LYS A 1031 -3.83 16.59 -31.53
N SER A 1032 -3.35 17.82 -31.74
CA SER A 1032 -2.75 18.23 -33.02
C SER A 1032 -1.49 17.46 -33.35
N LYS A 1033 -0.61 17.24 -32.37
CA LYS A 1033 0.61 16.44 -32.55
C LYS A 1033 0.28 15.00 -32.93
N ASN A 1034 -0.57 14.34 -32.16
CA ASN A 1034 -0.94 12.95 -32.44
C ASN A 1034 -1.64 12.81 -33.79
N PHE A 1035 -2.55 13.73 -34.11
CA PHE A 1035 -3.28 13.69 -35.38
C PHE A 1035 -2.36 13.96 -36.59
N TYR A 1036 -1.38 14.86 -36.42
CA TYR A 1036 -0.33 15.08 -37.43
C TYR A 1036 0.51 13.82 -37.69
N ILE A 1037 0.89 13.11 -36.62
CA ILE A 1037 1.65 11.86 -36.71
C ILE A 1037 0.80 10.75 -37.33
N PHE A 1038 -0.49 10.67 -37.00
CA PHE A 1038 -1.45 9.76 -37.63
C PHE A 1038 -1.49 9.95 -39.15
N ILE A 1039 -1.64 11.20 -39.62
CA ILE A 1039 -1.62 11.51 -41.06
C ILE A 1039 -0.31 11.00 -41.68
N LYS A 1040 0.85 11.31 -41.09
CA LYS A 1040 2.15 10.84 -41.59
C LYS A 1040 2.23 9.32 -41.66
N ARG A 1041 1.86 8.62 -40.59
CA ARG A 1041 1.89 7.14 -40.53
C ARG A 1041 0.99 6.51 -41.60
N CYS A 1042 -0.18 7.10 -41.87
CA CYS A 1042 -1.05 6.65 -42.95
C CYS A 1042 -0.38 6.84 -44.32
N MET A 1043 0.24 7.99 -44.55
CA MET A 1043 0.93 8.29 -45.81
C MET A 1043 2.21 7.47 -46.01
N GLU A 1044 2.87 7.05 -44.93
CA GLU A 1044 4.08 6.21 -44.93
C GLU A 1044 3.77 4.69 -45.01
N GLY A 1045 2.49 4.29 -44.97
CA GLY A 1045 2.08 2.88 -45.08
C GLY A 1045 2.26 2.05 -43.80
N TYR A 1046 2.34 2.71 -42.64
CA TYR A 1046 2.52 2.03 -41.34
C TYR A 1046 1.32 1.15 -40.94
N TYR A 1047 0.11 1.55 -41.34
CA TYR A 1047 -1.11 0.80 -41.06
C TYR A 1047 -1.48 -0.11 -42.23
N LYS A 1048 -1.93 -1.33 -41.95
CA LYS A 1048 -2.51 -2.21 -42.96
C LYS A 1048 -3.85 -1.63 -43.41
N ILE A 1049 -3.90 -1.10 -44.63
CA ILE A 1049 -5.07 -0.38 -45.15
C ILE A 1049 -6.03 -1.39 -45.78
N GLU A 1050 -7.04 -1.80 -45.01
CA GLU A 1050 -8.20 -2.57 -45.47
C GLU A 1050 -9.45 -1.68 -45.39
N LYS A 1051 -10.51 -1.98 -46.16
CA LYS A 1051 -11.74 -1.18 -46.16
C LYS A 1051 -12.43 -1.31 -44.79
N LEU A 1052 -12.48 -0.23 -44.01
CA LEU A 1052 -12.96 -0.26 -42.62
C LEU A 1052 -14.46 0.04 -42.48
N SER A 1053 -15.07 0.72 -43.46
CA SER A 1053 -16.48 1.14 -43.41
C SER A 1053 -17.35 0.55 -44.52
N GLU A 1054 -18.57 0.08 -44.17
CA GLU A 1054 -19.57 -0.44 -45.12
C GLU A 1054 -20.05 0.64 -46.13
N ASN A 1055 -20.01 1.92 -45.73
CA ASN A 1055 -20.47 3.06 -46.52
C ASN A 1055 -19.66 3.33 -47.81
N GLY A 1056 -18.48 2.75 -47.99
CA GLY A 1056 -17.70 2.85 -49.24
C GLY A 1056 -18.21 1.94 -50.37
N GLY A 1057 -19.47 1.49 -50.32
CA GLY A 1057 -20.05 0.40 -51.13
C GLY A 1057 -20.42 0.72 -52.58
N SER A 1058 -20.48 1.98 -53.01
CA SER A 1058 -20.85 2.31 -54.39
C SER A 1058 -20.25 3.63 -54.86
N ILE A 1059 -18.96 3.62 -55.22
CA ILE A 1059 -18.31 4.79 -55.84
C ILE A 1059 -18.08 4.45 -57.32
N ASN A 1060 -18.92 5.00 -58.20
CA ASN A 1060 -18.75 4.92 -59.65
C ASN A 1060 -17.52 5.75 -60.07
N SER A 1061 -16.60 5.13 -60.78
CA SER A 1061 -15.30 5.67 -61.22
C SER A 1061 -15.36 6.82 -62.25
N GLY A 1062 -16.54 7.31 -62.62
CA GLY A 1062 -16.72 8.24 -63.75
C GLY A 1062 -16.58 9.74 -63.42
N ASP A 1063 -16.36 10.12 -62.16
CA ASP A 1063 -16.71 11.48 -61.70
C ASP A 1063 -15.54 12.26 -61.06
N MET A 1064 -14.30 11.79 -61.22
CA MET A 1064 -13.07 12.43 -60.72
C MET A 1064 -12.00 12.38 -61.82
N GLY A 1065 -11.51 13.56 -62.24
CA GLY A 1065 -10.39 13.68 -63.18
C GLY A 1065 -9.06 13.15 -62.63
N ASN A 1066 -8.04 13.10 -63.49
CA ASN A 1066 -6.74 12.48 -63.23
C ASN A 1066 -6.09 12.94 -61.90
N GLU A 1067 -5.84 11.95 -61.03
CA GLU A 1067 -5.37 12.01 -59.64
C GLU A 1067 -6.42 12.49 -58.59
N PRO A 1068 -7.07 11.55 -57.89
CA PRO A 1068 -8.01 11.93 -56.84
C PRO A 1068 -7.25 12.41 -55.60
N ASP A 1069 -7.38 13.69 -55.32
CA ASP A 1069 -6.88 14.35 -54.11
C ASP A 1069 -7.58 13.77 -52.86
N ILE A 1070 -6.78 13.31 -51.89
CA ILE A 1070 -7.25 12.60 -50.68
C ILE A 1070 -8.23 13.47 -49.89
N ILE A 1071 -7.99 14.79 -49.79
CA ILE A 1071 -8.91 15.71 -49.07
C ILE A 1071 -10.25 15.82 -49.81
N LYS A 1072 -10.24 15.81 -51.15
CA LYS A 1072 -11.48 15.81 -51.95
C LYS A 1072 -12.27 14.53 -51.79
N ILE A 1073 -11.60 13.38 -51.67
CA ILE A 1073 -12.27 12.09 -51.39
C ILE A 1073 -12.96 12.14 -50.01
N ILE A 1074 -12.23 12.57 -48.97
CA ILE A 1074 -12.75 12.68 -47.60
C ILE A 1074 -13.97 13.61 -47.56
N THR A 1075 -13.88 14.78 -48.19
CA THR A 1075 -14.96 15.78 -48.15
C THR A 1075 -16.15 15.46 -49.07
N LYS A 1076 -15.93 14.88 -50.26
CA LYS A 1076 -17.02 14.51 -51.19
C LYS A 1076 -17.78 13.26 -50.73
N TYR A 1077 -17.08 12.28 -50.15
CA TYR A 1077 -17.68 10.98 -49.78
C TYR A 1077 -17.87 10.78 -48.28
N ASN A 1078 -17.44 11.75 -47.45
CA ASN A 1078 -17.58 11.70 -45.99
C ASN A 1078 -16.98 10.41 -45.38
N VAL A 1079 -15.78 10.05 -45.86
CA VAL A 1079 -15.03 8.84 -45.44
C VAL A 1079 -13.74 9.23 -44.73
N GLY A 1080 -13.26 8.37 -43.83
CA GLY A 1080 -12.01 8.64 -43.11
C GLY A 1080 -10.75 8.58 -43.99
N LEU A 1081 -9.63 9.10 -43.49
CA LEU A 1081 -8.35 9.20 -44.18
C LEU A 1081 -7.82 7.86 -44.73
N MET A 1082 -7.84 6.79 -43.94
CA MET A 1082 -7.39 5.46 -44.36
C MET A 1082 -8.29 4.90 -45.47
N ASP A 1083 -9.61 5.08 -45.36
CA ASP A 1083 -10.56 4.68 -46.40
C ASP A 1083 -10.35 5.52 -47.67
N ALA A 1084 -10.08 6.82 -47.53
CA ALA A 1084 -9.79 7.70 -48.65
C ALA A 1084 -8.48 7.32 -49.38
N ILE A 1085 -7.43 6.96 -48.63
CA ILE A 1085 -6.17 6.45 -49.19
C ILE A 1085 -6.41 5.11 -49.92
N TYR A 1086 -7.22 4.21 -49.34
CA TYR A 1086 -7.61 2.96 -49.98
C TYR A 1086 -8.34 3.19 -51.31
N ILE A 1087 -9.33 4.08 -51.32
CA ILE A 1087 -10.10 4.46 -52.50
C ILE A 1087 -9.19 5.08 -53.57
N ALA A 1088 -8.31 6.01 -53.18
CA ALA A 1088 -7.34 6.63 -54.08
C ALA A 1088 -6.39 5.59 -54.69
N GLY A 1089 -5.88 4.64 -53.89
CA GLY A 1089 -5.03 3.55 -54.35
C GLY A 1089 -5.72 2.60 -55.34
N LYS A 1090 -6.99 2.26 -55.10
CA LYS A 1090 -7.80 1.47 -56.04
C LYS A 1090 -8.08 2.20 -57.34
N MET A 1091 -8.35 3.51 -57.29
CA MET A 1091 -8.54 4.33 -58.49
C MET A 1091 -7.25 4.45 -59.32
N LYS A 1092 -6.09 4.54 -58.66
CA LYS A 1092 -4.77 4.60 -59.33
C LYS A 1092 -4.40 3.28 -60.01
N ASN A 1093 -4.68 2.13 -59.38
CA ASN A 1093 -4.47 0.81 -59.98
C ASN A 1093 -5.52 0.45 -61.04
N GLY A 1094 -6.74 1.00 -60.94
CA GLY A 1094 -7.80 0.83 -61.94
C GLY A 1094 -7.62 1.68 -63.21
N MET A 1095 -6.76 2.71 -63.19
CA MET A 1095 -6.38 3.52 -64.36
C MET A 1095 -5.20 2.94 -65.17
N LEU A 1096 -4.60 1.85 -64.69
CA LEU A 1096 -3.49 1.13 -65.36
C LEU A 1096 -3.94 -0.17 -66.07
N ASN A 1097 -5.26 -0.42 -66.15
CA ASN A 1097 -5.85 -1.51 -66.94
C ASN A 1097 -6.53 -0.98 -68.20
#